data_AF-A0A954SKM3-F1
#
_entry.id   AF-A0A954SKM3-F1
#
_cell.length_a   1.000
_cell.length_b   1.000
_cell.length_c   1.000
_cell.angle_alpha   90.00
_cell.angle_beta   90.00
_cell.angle_gamma   90.00
#
_symmetry.space_group_name_H-M   'P 1'
#
loop_
_entity.id
_entity.type
_entity.pdbx_description
1 polymer ?
#
loop_
_entity_poly.entity_id
_entity_poly.type
_entity_poly.pdbx_seq_one_letter_code
_entity_poly.pdbx_strand_id
1 'polypeptide(L)'
;MLCVWIAGSVLPLGGERAAWGQMRLEDGPPAEDVFDREFEDLPALPELKPSFSGGETEVRKWIPEEPLVEILVDGHTTIPEVTILRQLKGRPGRLTTLSQIRADQQALYRTRWFTTVDWECRRTPEGPVLVWRVVERPAVENVEYKGNKRIKTRILEAQVGLKPGSPYSVAINKEAVRKLESYYHEKGYPETIVELEKGNEDNDREVVFLIHEGPKTKTVSLVFSGNKEISSGVLKTHLLTKKGIGYLWYFGGKYDPTDKLNDVAQLKEYYQSLGYFDVKIDVDEKFSEDRAYVQKIYKIEEGQQFRIRNIDVVGARVISEDALRKDFDVKSGDAYNFNKISEDMKEMQEKYGKLGRLWSKVDPKPVFTEEPGIVDLVYEIDEDKPYRVRMIHPKVNGEFPHTKATVLLNRMLVAPGDLADPELLEKSRKRIAGSGLVSNTPDKPVRMNFERVDEPFHPPTEVVERGQSFGDESTRRGRRGAKESNEPVYVPLNLERLREQTRSRRQGSENRHGAGKLPPESELDRSLNDTMPAEWNPNESKQTSRIRNKHVSQEMGEMAGLTEATEPVETASAEVPDASLGFEPVEPEEVVRGQSPAGDPLYNLSPQGDPYGNPEFNIIPDQTPGWIDVFPEVSETQTGRIMFGVGFNSDAGLLGNFVIDEQNFDLFRPPTSFRDILNGTAWRGAGQQFRLEAVPGNQLSRYTLSWRDPYFLDTNYSLGLSGFYYQRNFKDWDEKRGGGRVSVGQQFTPFFSANVAVRAENVEIFNPNVPAPLILQQAVGSNLLSTVRISVAHDTRDSTFLATEGHYLEAAYEQGFGEFTYPRVDLEGRQYYTLRERADGFGKHILTVRGQMSYTGDDTPIFERLFAGGYQTFRGFQFRGVSPVEMGTSIGGQWLALGSVEYMFPLLANEMVRGVVFSDFGTVENDVAFKDFRASIGTGVRVTIPMLGPAPLALDFAFPLAKESFDEERIFSFSAGFSR
;
A
#
# COMPACT_ATOMS: atom_id res chain seq x y z
N MET A 1 -24.04 43.38 17.50
CA MET A 1 -23.77 44.75 18.00
C MET A 1 -24.08 45.69 16.85
N LEU A 2 -25.00 46.64 17.02
CA LEU A 2 -25.72 47.39 15.97
C LEU A 2 -26.63 46.47 15.08
N CYS A 3 -27.84 46.82 14.59
CA CYS A 3 -28.53 48.09 14.22
C CYS A 3 -28.30 48.50 12.75
N VAL A 4 -29.27 48.97 11.94
CA VAL A 4 -30.69 49.38 12.22
C VAL A 4 -31.56 49.47 10.93
N TRP A 5 -32.85 49.11 11.01
CA TRP A 5 -34.05 49.55 10.21
C TRP A 5 -34.16 49.20 8.69
N ILE A 6 -35.32 48.90 8.04
CA ILE A 6 -36.75 49.41 8.04
C ILE A 6 -36.92 50.64 7.11
N ALA A 7 -37.88 50.76 6.17
CA ALA A 7 -38.87 49.84 5.55
C ALA A 7 -39.59 50.47 4.31
N GLY A 8 -40.50 49.74 3.64
CA GLY A 8 -41.45 50.23 2.59
C GLY A 8 -40.90 50.21 1.15
N SER A 9 -41.69 50.16 0.06
CA SER A 9 -43.15 50.05 -0.18
C SER A 9 -43.33 49.41 -1.59
N VAL A 10 -44.17 48.41 -1.88
CA VAL A 10 -45.66 48.27 -1.82
C VAL A 10 -46.41 48.88 -3.03
N LEU A 11 -47.22 48.04 -3.70
CA LEU A 11 -48.20 48.25 -4.81
C LEU A 11 -47.73 48.22 -6.30
N PRO A 12 -48.61 47.83 -7.26
CA PRO A 12 -48.23 46.97 -8.42
C PRO A 12 -48.98 47.30 -9.77
N LEU A 13 -49.26 46.26 -10.58
CA LEU A 13 -50.22 46.12 -11.72
C LEU A 13 -49.66 46.24 -13.16
N GLY A 14 -50.31 45.48 -14.07
CA GLY A 14 -50.05 45.44 -15.53
C GLY A 14 -48.88 44.52 -15.95
N GLY A 15 -49.07 43.38 -16.61
CA GLY A 15 -50.32 42.63 -16.85
C GLY A 15 -50.92 42.78 -18.26
N GLU A 16 -50.46 41.98 -19.23
CA GLU A 16 -51.22 41.68 -20.44
C GLU A 16 -50.85 40.30 -21.03
N ARG A 17 -51.69 39.77 -21.94
CA ARG A 17 -51.57 38.43 -22.56
C ARG A 17 -51.70 38.53 -24.09
N ALA A 18 -50.73 37.97 -24.81
CA ALA A 18 -50.88 37.52 -26.20
C ALA A 18 -50.16 36.16 -26.32
N ALA A 19 -50.85 35.03 -26.48
CA ALA A 19 -51.52 34.54 -27.70
C ALA A 19 -50.53 33.82 -28.63
N TRP A 20 -50.35 32.51 -28.37
CA TRP A 20 -49.56 31.61 -29.21
C TRP A 20 -50.36 31.17 -30.44
N GLY A 21 -49.75 31.25 -31.63
CA GLY A 21 -50.24 30.62 -32.85
C GLY A 21 -49.61 29.24 -33.04
N GLN A 22 -50.42 28.20 -33.27
CA GLN A 22 -49.93 26.87 -33.62
C GLN A 22 -49.62 26.77 -35.12
N MET A 23 -48.55 26.08 -35.50
CA MET A 23 -48.46 25.37 -36.78
C MET A 23 -47.89 23.97 -36.59
N ARG A 24 -48.14 23.11 -37.58
CA ARG A 24 -47.97 21.65 -37.53
C ARG A 24 -46.52 21.20 -37.64
N LEU A 25 -46.27 20.02 -37.08
CA LEU A 25 -45.21 19.10 -37.48
C LEU A 25 -45.69 18.25 -38.67
N GLU A 26 -44.79 17.94 -39.59
CA GLU A 26 -44.84 16.78 -40.49
C GLU A 26 -43.44 16.12 -40.47
N ASP A 27 -43.36 14.84 -40.84
CA ASP A 27 -42.28 13.94 -40.40
C ASP A 27 -40.94 14.06 -41.16
N GLY A 28 -39.86 13.68 -40.48
CA GLY A 28 -38.50 13.59 -41.04
C GLY A 28 -37.86 12.20 -40.80
N PRO A 29 -37.17 11.61 -41.80
CA PRO A 29 -36.48 10.31 -41.70
C PRO A 29 -35.17 10.36 -40.89
N PRO A 30 -34.55 9.20 -40.53
CA PRO A 30 -33.44 9.13 -39.58
C PRO A 30 -32.10 9.65 -40.11
N ALA A 31 -31.17 9.89 -39.20
CA ALA A 31 -29.89 10.54 -39.46
C ALA A 31 -28.73 9.56 -39.77
N GLU A 32 -28.03 9.83 -40.87
CA GLU A 32 -26.61 9.56 -41.10
C GLU A 32 -26.12 10.50 -42.22
N ASP A 33 -24.79 10.69 -42.38
CA ASP A 33 -24.10 11.44 -43.45
C ASP A 33 -24.55 12.88 -43.80
N VAL A 34 -24.19 13.87 -42.96
CA VAL A 34 -23.88 15.24 -43.43
C VAL A 34 -22.66 15.81 -42.69
N PHE A 35 -21.48 15.71 -43.30
CA PHE A 35 -20.29 16.48 -42.87
C PHE A 35 -19.35 16.83 -44.04
N ASP A 36 -19.93 17.36 -45.12
CA ASP A 36 -19.16 18.08 -46.13
C ASP A 36 -20.05 19.10 -46.87
N ARG A 37 -19.46 20.21 -47.34
CA ARG A 37 -20.09 21.38 -48.00
C ARG A 37 -20.99 22.29 -47.15
N GLU A 38 -20.40 23.37 -46.64
CA GLU A 38 -20.94 24.74 -46.81
C GLU A 38 -19.85 25.77 -46.49
N PHE A 39 -19.03 26.15 -47.48
CA PHE A 39 -18.01 27.20 -47.34
C PHE A 39 -17.60 27.85 -48.69
N GLU A 40 -18.58 28.09 -49.57
CA GLU A 40 -18.42 28.96 -50.75
C GLU A 40 -19.48 30.08 -50.73
N ASP A 41 -19.21 31.15 -49.98
CA ASP A 41 -19.51 32.53 -50.37
C ASP A 41 -19.05 33.53 -49.28
N LEU A 42 -17.95 34.24 -49.53
CA LEU A 42 -17.56 35.46 -48.82
C LEU A 42 -16.98 36.48 -49.81
N PRO A 43 -17.32 37.78 -49.70
CA PRO A 43 -16.93 38.78 -50.68
C PRO A 43 -15.42 39.09 -50.64
N ALA A 44 -14.85 39.37 -51.81
CA ALA A 44 -13.45 39.75 -51.94
C ALA A 44 -13.13 41.06 -51.19
N LEU A 45 -12.17 40.99 -50.27
CA LEU A 45 -11.64 42.15 -49.54
C LEU A 45 -10.66 42.96 -50.41
N PRO A 46 -10.54 44.29 -50.20
CA PRO A 46 -9.72 45.16 -51.05
C PRO A 46 -8.21 44.94 -50.85
N GLU A 47 -7.45 44.97 -51.96
CA GLU A 47 -5.98 44.85 -51.94
C GLU A 47 -5.30 46.04 -51.23
N LEU A 48 -4.75 45.80 -50.03
CA LEU A 48 -3.81 46.71 -49.39
C LEU A 48 -2.42 46.57 -50.04
N LYS A 49 -2.03 47.57 -50.83
CA LYS A 49 -0.70 47.63 -51.46
C LYS A 49 0.42 47.80 -50.42
N PRO A 50 1.40 46.91 -50.32
CA PRO A 50 2.56 47.12 -49.46
C PRO A 50 3.55 48.10 -50.11
N SER A 51 3.81 49.23 -49.44
CA SER A 51 4.82 50.21 -49.86
C SER A 51 6.15 50.00 -49.12
N PHE A 52 6.85 48.89 -49.41
CA PHE A 52 8.21 48.66 -48.93
C PHE A 52 9.12 48.12 -50.03
N SER A 53 10.36 48.61 -50.06
CA SER A 53 11.34 48.33 -51.12
C SER A 53 12.55 47.56 -50.61
N GLY A 54 12.79 46.38 -51.17
CA GLY A 54 14.08 45.67 -51.07
C GLY A 54 13.98 44.23 -50.55
N GLY A 55 14.62 43.30 -51.25
CA GLY A 55 14.88 41.94 -50.80
C GLY A 55 13.77 40.94 -51.10
N GLU A 56 13.81 40.32 -52.28
CA GLU A 56 13.05 39.08 -52.53
C GLU A 56 13.57 37.97 -51.62
N THR A 57 12.66 37.22 -50.99
CA THR A 57 12.99 35.98 -50.27
C THR A 57 11.85 35.01 -50.51
N GLU A 58 12.12 33.88 -51.17
CA GLU A 58 11.09 32.88 -51.46
C GLU A 58 10.51 32.31 -50.16
N VAL A 59 9.19 32.45 -49.98
CA VAL A 59 8.48 31.83 -48.85
C VAL A 59 8.21 30.36 -49.17
N ARG A 60 9.05 29.46 -48.66
CA ARG A 60 8.85 28.00 -48.72
C ARG A 60 8.71 27.44 -47.31
N LYS A 61 7.67 26.63 -47.04
CA LYS A 61 7.58 25.84 -45.79
C LYS A 61 8.57 24.66 -45.86
N TRP A 62 9.82 24.91 -45.50
CA TRP A 62 10.90 23.92 -45.42
C TRP A 62 11.37 23.71 -43.97
N ILE A 63 11.98 22.56 -43.68
CA ILE A 63 12.49 22.23 -42.34
C ILE A 63 14.00 22.53 -42.33
N PRO A 64 14.51 23.35 -41.39
CA PRO A 64 15.93 23.68 -41.36
C PRO A 64 16.78 22.54 -40.83
N GLU A 65 17.81 22.18 -41.59
CA GLU A 65 18.85 21.20 -41.22
C GLU A 65 19.99 21.82 -40.40
N GLU A 66 19.95 23.14 -40.21
CA GLU A 66 20.89 23.95 -39.43
C GLU A 66 20.19 24.48 -38.15
N PRO A 67 20.93 24.80 -37.06
CA PRO A 67 20.32 25.35 -35.84
C PRO A 67 19.59 26.67 -36.11
N LEU A 68 18.41 26.86 -35.49
CA LEU A 68 17.67 28.12 -35.60
C LEU A 68 18.48 29.29 -35.03
N VAL A 69 18.61 30.37 -35.79
CA VAL A 69 19.22 31.63 -35.33
C VAL A 69 18.27 32.34 -34.36
N GLU A 70 16.99 32.43 -34.75
CA GLU A 70 15.97 33.17 -34.03
C GLU A 70 14.58 32.51 -34.20
N ILE A 71 13.67 32.82 -33.28
CA ILE A 71 12.25 32.47 -33.36
C ILE A 71 11.45 33.75 -33.14
N LEU A 72 10.58 34.08 -34.09
CA LEU A 72 9.75 35.29 -34.10
C LEU A 72 8.26 34.93 -34.13
N VAL A 73 7.40 35.81 -33.62
CA VAL A 73 5.94 35.67 -33.66
C VAL A 73 5.30 36.87 -34.37
N ASP A 74 4.70 36.62 -35.53
CA ASP A 74 4.02 37.59 -36.39
C ASP A 74 2.49 37.49 -36.19
N GLY A 75 1.79 38.63 -36.22
CA GLY A 75 0.34 38.70 -35.97
C GLY A 75 -0.11 38.68 -34.50
N HIS A 76 0.81 38.80 -33.54
CA HIS A 76 0.47 39.09 -32.13
C HIS A 76 0.19 40.59 -31.93
N THR A 77 -0.70 40.95 -31.01
CA THR A 77 -1.12 42.36 -30.77
C THR A 77 -1.35 42.69 -29.30
N THR A 78 -1.99 41.77 -28.57
CA THR A 78 -2.42 41.94 -27.17
C THR A 78 -1.59 41.05 -26.24
N ILE A 79 -1.11 39.91 -26.73
CA ILE A 79 -0.28 38.97 -25.98
C ILE A 79 1.20 39.28 -26.25
N PRO A 80 2.00 39.70 -25.24
CA PRO A 80 3.41 40.00 -25.48
C PRO A 80 4.17 38.77 -25.99
N GLU A 81 4.96 38.92 -27.06
CA GLU A 81 5.70 37.84 -27.73
C GLU A 81 6.43 36.89 -26.75
N VAL A 82 7.09 37.44 -25.73
CA VAL A 82 7.79 36.68 -24.68
C VAL A 82 6.89 35.66 -23.96
N THR A 83 5.58 35.93 -23.87
CA THR A 83 4.56 35.03 -23.29
C THR A 83 4.24 33.86 -24.23
N ILE A 84 4.28 34.11 -25.54
CA ILE A 84 4.04 33.12 -26.60
C ILE A 84 5.27 32.22 -26.73
N LEU A 85 6.46 32.81 -26.83
CA LEU A 85 7.75 32.10 -26.87
C LEU A 85 7.97 31.18 -25.67
N ARG A 86 7.41 31.51 -24.49
CA ARG A 86 7.44 30.64 -23.28
C ARG A 86 6.63 29.34 -23.40
N GLN A 87 5.69 29.25 -24.36
CA GLN A 87 4.93 28.02 -24.62
C GLN A 87 5.64 27.07 -25.59
N LEU A 88 6.64 27.56 -26.31
CA LEU A 88 7.44 26.79 -27.26
C LEU A 88 8.59 26.06 -26.55
N LYS A 89 8.89 24.84 -26.98
CA LYS A 89 10.11 24.11 -26.55
C LYS A 89 11.29 24.33 -27.50
N GLY A 90 11.02 24.69 -28.76
CA GLY A 90 12.02 25.23 -29.67
C GLY A 90 12.73 26.45 -29.08
N ARG A 91 14.04 26.60 -29.36
CA ARG A 91 14.86 27.73 -28.91
C ARG A 91 15.90 28.11 -29.96
N PRO A 92 16.31 29.39 -30.03
CA PRO A 92 17.54 29.81 -30.70
C PRO A 92 18.75 28.94 -30.31
N GLY A 93 19.66 28.72 -31.26
CA GLY A 93 20.84 27.88 -31.12
C GLY A 93 20.58 26.37 -31.13
N ARG A 94 19.40 25.89 -31.57
CA ARG A 94 19.06 24.46 -31.63
C ARG A 94 18.48 24.02 -32.97
N LEU A 95 18.85 22.81 -33.39
CA LEU A 95 18.20 22.08 -34.48
C LEU A 95 16.74 21.80 -34.12
N THR A 96 15.83 21.92 -35.10
CA THR A 96 14.39 21.86 -34.87
C THR A 96 13.72 20.90 -35.87
N THR A 97 13.25 19.76 -35.37
CA THR A 97 12.59 18.70 -36.15
C THR A 97 11.12 19.02 -36.41
N LEU A 98 10.55 18.53 -37.52
CA LEU A 98 9.12 18.67 -37.84
C LEU A 98 8.18 18.24 -36.69
N SER A 99 8.53 17.16 -35.97
CA SER A 99 7.77 16.68 -34.80
C SER A 99 7.76 17.71 -33.66
N GLN A 100 8.85 18.46 -33.50
CA GLN A 100 8.95 19.54 -32.51
C GLN A 100 8.13 20.76 -32.95
N ILE A 101 8.18 21.15 -34.23
CA ILE A 101 7.31 22.20 -34.78
C ILE A 101 5.83 21.83 -34.60
N ARG A 102 5.43 20.60 -34.93
CA ARG A 102 4.04 20.15 -34.73
C ARG A 102 3.64 20.14 -33.25
N ALA A 103 4.53 19.72 -32.34
CA ALA A 103 4.26 19.74 -30.90
C ALA A 103 4.12 21.18 -30.35
N ASP A 104 4.93 22.13 -30.82
CA ASP A 104 4.85 23.54 -30.44
C ASP A 104 3.62 24.24 -31.06
N GLN A 105 3.28 23.93 -32.31
CA GLN A 105 2.04 24.37 -32.97
C GLN A 105 0.82 23.88 -32.19
N GLN A 106 0.80 22.61 -31.78
CA GLN A 106 -0.25 22.05 -30.95
C GLN A 106 -0.27 22.63 -29.53
N ALA A 107 0.88 23.01 -28.97
CA ALA A 107 0.95 23.73 -27.69
C ALA A 107 0.28 25.12 -27.79
N LEU A 108 0.57 25.88 -28.85
CA LEU A 108 -0.09 27.18 -29.11
C LEU A 108 -1.60 27.03 -29.39
N TYR A 109 -2.05 25.99 -30.08
CA TYR A 109 -3.50 25.71 -30.19
C TYR A 109 -4.12 25.34 -28.83
N ARG A 110 -3.40 24.62 -27.96
CA ARG A 110 -3.90 24.20 -26.63
C ARG A 110 -4.03 25.35 -25.62
N THR A 111 -3.36 26.50 -25.81
CA THR A 111 -3.63 27.69 -24.98
C THR A 111 -5.00 28.31 -25.27
N ARG A 112 -5.62 27.97 -26.42
CA ARG A 112 -6.82 28.61 -26.97
C ARG A 112 -6.67 30.12 -27.23
N TRP A 113 -5.45 30.68 -27.20
CA TRP A 113 -5.20 32.12 -27.42
C TRP A 113 -5.37 32.59 -28.87
N PHE A 114 -5.30 31.66 -29.83
CA PHE A 114 -5.28 31.96 -31.25
C PHE A 114 -6.43 31.26 -31.99
N THR A 115 -6.93 31.90 -33.05
CA THR A 115 -7.85 31.29 -34.02
C THR A 115 -7.08 30.37 -34.95
N THR A 116 -5.97 30.89 -35.50
CA THR A 116 -5.07 30.18 -36.41
C THR A 116 -3.63 30.31 -35.91
N VAL A 117 -2.89 29.21 -35.97
CA VAL A 117 -1.45 29.13 -35.71
C VAL A 117 -0.80 28.43 -36.89
N ASP A 118 0.02 29.18 -37.62
CA ASP A 118 0.77 28.69 -38.77
C ASP A 118 2.27 29.02 -38.62
N TRP A 119 3.12 28.42 -39.44
CA TRP A 119 4.57 28.61 -39.37
C TRP A 119 5.23 28.70 -40.75
N GLU A 120 6.33 29.43 -40.83
CA GLU A 120 7.21 29.52 -41.99
C GLU A 120 8.69 29.64 -41.56
N CYS A 121 9.60 29.16 -42.42
CA CYS A 121 11.04 29.26 -42.18
C CYS A 121 11.66 30.23 -43.19
N ARG A 122 12.09 31.41 -42.70
CA ARG A 122 12.79 32.41 -43.52
C ARG A 122 14.29 32.12 -43.46
N ARG A 123 15.00 32.18 -44.59
CA ARG A 123 16.46 31.96 -44.66
C ARG A 123 17.16 33.32 -44.74
N THR A 124 17.93 33.69 -43.72
CA THR A 124 18.73 34.92 -43.70
C THR A 124 20.21 34.60 -43.97
N PRO A 125 21.07 35.61 -44.21
CA PRO A 125 22.51 35.39 -44.37
C PRO A 125 23.21 34.82 -43.12
N GLU A 126 22.57 34.89 -41.96
CA GLU A 126 23.09 34.40 -40.68
C GLU A 126 22.58 33.00 -40.32
N GLY A 127 21.54 32.51 -41.00
CA GLY A 127 21.00 31.14 -40.86
C GLY A 127 19.46 31.07 -40.98
N PRO A 128 18.83 29.97 -40.52
CA PRO A 128 17.37 29.82 -40.56
C PRO A 128 16.67 30.50 -39.38
N VAL A 129 15.57 31.21 -39.67
CA VAL A 129 14.68 31.85 -38.68
C VAL A 129 13.28 31.25 -38.80
N LEU A 130 12.72 30.80 -37.68
CA LEU A 130 11.35 30.26 -37.61
C LEU A 130 10.37 31.36 -37.22
N VAL A 131 9.39 31.63 -38.08
CA VAL A 131 8.34 32.64 -37.83
C VAL A 131 7.00 31.96 -37.62
N TRP A 132 6.40 32.19 -36.47
CA TRP A 132 5.04 31.77 -36.15
C TRP A 132 4.06 32.85 -36.58
N ARG A 133 3.21 32.57 -37.56
CA ARG A 133 2.10 33.47 -37.92
C ARG A 133 0.88 33.08 -37.09
N VAL A 134 0.46 33.95 -36.19
CA VAL A 134 -0.70 33.72 -35.32
C VAL A 134 -1.80 34.76 -35.59
N VAL A 135 -3.05 34.35 -35.39
CA VAL A 135 -4.19 35.27 -35.32
C VAL A 135 -4.75 35.16 -33.92
N GLU A 136 -4.54 36.19 -33.09
CA GLU A 136 -5.10 36.24 -31.73
C GLU A 136 -6.63 36.16 -31.74
N ARG A 137 -7.18 35.45 -30.74
CA ARG A 137 -8.60 35.56 -30.43
C ARG A 137 -8.85 36.89 -29.71
N PRO A 138 -10.00 37.54 -29.92
CA PRO A 138 -10.41 38.66 -29.08
C PRO A 138 -10.40 38.26 -27.60
N ALA A 139 -10.04 39.18 -26.72
CA ALA A 139 -10.10 38.95 -25.29
C ALA A 139 -11.51 39.23 -24.74
N VAL A 140 -11.88 38.54 -23.66
CA VAL A 140 -13.03 38.88 -22.82
C VAL A 140 -12.68 40.13 -22.01
N GLU A 141 -13.40 41.22 -22.21
CA GLU A 141 -13.20 42.48 -21.49
C GLU A 141 -13.79 42.40 -20.06
N ASN A 142 -14.98 41.81 -19.93
CA ASN A 142 -15.69 41.69 -18.66
C ASN A 142 -16.45 40.35 -18.56
N VAL A 143 -16.59 39.84 -17.33
CA VAL A 143 -17.41 38.66 -17.01
C VAL A 143 -18.33 39.00 -15.84
N GLU A 144 -19.63 39.14 -16.10
CA GLU A 144 -20.63 39.42 -15.09
C GLU A 144 -21.48 38.17 -14.80
N TYR A 145 -21.85 37.99 -13.52
CA TYR A 145 -22.79 36.97 -13.07
C TYR A 145 -23.95 37.69 -12.38
N LYS A 146 -25.15 37.53 -12.92
CA LYS A 146 -26.39 38.13 -12.42
C LYS A 146 -27.29 37.04 -11.82
N GLY A 147 -28.02 37.37 -10.76
CA GLY A 147 -29.01 36.48 -10.14
C GLY A 147 -28.49 35.51 -9.07
N ASN A 148 -27.18 35.30 -8.94
CA ASN A 148 -26.59 34.43 -7.91
C ASN A 148 -26.70 35.03 -6.49
N LYS A 149 -27.73 34.65 -5.74
CA LYS A 149 -28.01 35.12 -4.37
C LYS A 149 -27.57 34.14 -3.28
N ARG A 150 -27.43 32.85 -3.61
CA ARG A 150 -27.02 31.79 -2.69
C ARG A 150 -25.55 31.41 -2.82
N ILE A 151 -24.95 31.53 -4.01
CA ILE A 151 -23.52 31.22 -4.25
C ILE A 151 -22.76 32.50 -4.59
N LYS A 152 -21.63 32.73 -3.91
CA LYS A 152 -20.78 33.93 -4.10
C LYS A 152 -20.05 33.88 -5.43
N THR A 153 -20.01 34.99 -6.16
CA THR A 153 -19.45 35.10 -7.53
C THR A 153 -18.03 34.53 -7.65
N ARG A 154 -17.14 34.83 -6.70
CA ARG A 154 -15.77 34.27 -6.62
C ARG A 154 -15.68 32.74 -6.67
N ILE A 155 -16.74 32.02 -6.28
CA ILE A 155 -16.79 30.55 -6.36
C ILE A 155 -17.17 30.11 -7.77
N LEU A 156 -18.08 30.84 -8.43
CA LEU A 156 -18.50 30.61 -9.82
C LEU A 156 -17.35 30.92 -10.79
N GLU A 157 -16.67 32.06 -10.60
CA GLU A 157 -15.44 32.43 -11.32
C GLU A 157 -14.38 31.32 -11.27
N ALA A 158 -14.19 30.69 -10.11
CA ALA A 158 -13.21 29.63 -9.91
C ALA A 158 -13.63 28.30 -10.57
N GLN A 159 -14.93 28.00 -10.62
CA GLN A 159 -15.48 26.80 -11.25
C GLN A 159 -15.50 26.90 -12.79
N VAL A 160 -15.75 28.10 -13.32
CA VAL A 160 -15.81 28.37 -14.76
C VAL A 160 -14.43 28.60 -15.37
N GLY A 161 -13.55 29.31 -14.66
CA GLY A 161 -12.20 29.66 -15.13
C GLY A 161 -12.12 30.88 -16.05
N LEU A 162 -13.26 31.42 -16.52
CA LEU A 162 -13.31 32.65 -17.31
C LEU A 162 -13.07 33.88 -16.42
N LYS A 163 -12.21 34.78 -16.92
CA LYS A 163 -11.82 36.06 -16.30
C LYS A 163 -11.62 37.12 -17.39
N PRO A 164 -11.70 38.42 -17.07
CA PRO A 164 -11.16 39.47 -17.93
C PRO A 164 -9.75 39.13 -18.43
N GLY A 165 -9.50 39.32 -19.73
CA GLY A 165 -8.26 38.91 -20.42
C GLY A 165 -8.20 37.43 -20.87
N SER A 166 -9.25 36.63 -20.67
CA SER A 166 -9.33 35.28 -21.25
C SER A 166 -9.62 35.33 -22.75
N PRO A 167 -9.21 34.35 -23.57
CA PRO A 167 -9.61 34.30 -24.98
C PRO A 167 -11.13 34.07 -25.10
N TYR A 168 -11.80 34.95 -25.83
CA TYR A 168 -13.24 34.88 -26.07
C TYR A 168 -13.58 33.74 -27.06
N SER A 169 -14.67 33.01 -26.79
CA SER A 169 -15.27 32.08 -27.74
C SER A 169 -16.65 31.64 -27.26
N VAL A 170 -17.66 31.71 -28.14
CA VAL A 170 -19.04 31.27 -27.88
C VAL A 170 -19.11 29.81 -27.40
N ALA A 171 -18.22 28.95 -27.90
CA ALA A 171 -18.14 27.55 -27.46
C ALA A 171 -17.70 27.43 -25.98
N ILE A 172 -16.76 28.26 -25.52
CA ILE A 172 -16.29 28.27 -24.13
C ILE A 172 -17.36 28.87 -23.21
N ASN A 173 -18.10 29.88 -23.68
CA ASN A 173 -19.21 30.48 -22.94
C ASN A 173 -20.37 29.47 -22.75
N LYS A 174 -20.66 28.65 -23.77
CA LYS A 174 -21.63 27.53 -23.68
C LYS A 174 -21.11 26.36 -22.84
N GLU A 175 -19.80 26.10 -22.84
CA GLU A 175 -19.14 25.17 -21.90
C GLU A 175 -19.29 25.66 -20.44
N ALA A 176 -19.18 26.98 -20.22
CA ALA A 176 -19.33 27.63 -18.92
C ALA A 176 -20.76 27.58 -18.38
N VAL A 177 -21.78 27.83 -19.21
CA VAL A 177 -23.21 27.65 -18.86
C VAL A 177 -23.45 26.26 -18.26
N ARG A 178 -23.09 25.20 -19.00
CA ARG A 178 -23.29 23.81 -18.56
C ARG A 178 -22.56 23.48 -17.26
N LYS A 179 -21.35 24.04 -17.06
CA LYS A 179 -20.58 23.88 -15.81
C LYS A 179 -21.24 24.58 -14.63
N LEU A 180 -21.84 25.76 -14.83
CA LEU A 180 -22.59 26.47 -13.80
C LEU A 180 -23.84 25.68 -13.42
N GLU A 181 -24.67 25.27 -14.39
CA GLU A 181 -25.88 24.47 -14.16
C GLU A 181 -25.55 23.19 -13.38
N SER A 182 -24.61 22.39 -13.88
CA SER A 182 -24.14 21.16 -13.21
C SER A 182 -23.66 21.41 -11.78
N TYR A 183 -22.94 22.51 -11.53
CA TYR A 183 -22.45 22.88 -10.21
C TYR A 183 -23.57 23.29 -9.25
N TYR A 184 -24.60 23.98 -9.74
CA TYR A 184 -25.78 24.32 -8.95
C TYR A 184 -26.63 23.07 -8.66
N HIS A 185 -26.81 22.18 -9.64
CA HIS A 185 -27.50 20.90 -9.47
C HIS A 185 -26.80 20.05 -8.40
N GLU A 186 -25.47 19.88 -8.51
CA GLU A 186 -24.65 19.20 -7.50
C GLU A 186 -24.65 19.91 -6.14
N LYS A 187 -25.05 21.19 -6.05
CA LYS A 187 -25.24 21.91 -4.77
C LYS A 187 -26.66 21.79 -4.22
N GLY A 188 -27.58 21.10 -4.91
CA GLY A 188 -28.96 20.84 -4.51
C GLY A 188 -29.98 21.86 -5.05
N TYR A 189 -29.72 22.45 -6.22
CA TYR A 189 -30.61 23.37 -6.92
C TYR A 189 -30.99 22.79 -8.30
N PRO A 190 -31.94 21.83 -8.36
CA PRO A 190 -32.21 21.06 -9.58
C PRO A 190 -32.97 21.84 -10.67
N GLU A 191 -33.48 23.03 -10.34
CA GLU A 191 -34.21 23.91 -11.27
C GLU A 191 -33.34 25.10 -11.73
N THR A 192 -32.02 25.05 -11.52
CA THR A 192 -31.15 26.11 -12.00
C THR A 192 -31.05 26.09 -13.52
N ILE A 193 -31.40 27.23 -14.12
CA ILE A 193 -31.19 27.57 -15.53
C ILE A 193 -30.13 28.67 -15.58
N VAL A 194 -29.18 28.59 -16.52
CA VAL A 194 -28.19 29.65 -16.76
C VAL A 194 -28.20 30.08 -18.22
N GLU A 195 -28.55 31.34 -18.45
CA GLU A 195 -28.61 31.93 -19.80
C GLU A 195 -27.44 32.89 -20.05
N LEU A 196 -27.12 33.13 -21.32
CA LEU A 196 -26.16 34.15 -21.75
C LEU A 196 -26.91 35.39 -22.23
N GLU A 197 -26.92 36.44 -21.42
CA GLU A 197 -27.45 37.77 -21.80
C GLU A 197 -26.50 38.47 -22.80
N LYS A 198 -25.19 38.17 -22.68
CA LYS A 198 -24.14 38.51 -23.66
C LYS A 198 -23.08 37.39 -23.68
N GLY A 199 -22.36 37.27 -24.79
CA GLY A 199 -21.32 36.26 -24.98
C GLY A 199 -21.78 35.08 -25.83
N ASN A 200 -22.74 35.31 -26.74
CA ASN A 200 -23.31 34.29 -27.63
C ASN A 200 -23.01 34.57 -29.12
N GLU A 201 -22.53 35.77 -29.46
CA GLU A 201 -22.08 36.15 -30.80
C GLU A 201 -20.55 36.28 -30.85
N ASP A 202 -19.91 36.05 -32.01
CA ASP A 202 -18.43 36.11 -32.11
C ASP A 202 -17.84 37.54 -32.02
N ASN A 203 -18.70 38.56 -32.08
CA ASN A 203 -18.33 39.96 -31.89
C ASN A 203 -18.50 40.48 -30.45
N ASP A 204 -19.17 39.73 -29.56
CA ASP A 204 -19.27 40.10 -28.14
C ASP A 204 -17.88 40.14 -27.48
N ARG A 205 -17.67 41.11 -26.58
CA ARG A 205 -16.46 41.19 -25.73
C ARG A 205 -16.78 41.10 -24.24
N GLU A 206 -18.04 41.24 -23.85
CA GLU A 206 -18.53 40.98 -22.51
C GLU A 206 -19.26 39.63 -22.45
N VAL A 207 -19.08 38.87 -21.37
CA VAL A 207 -19.84 37.64 -21.11
C VAL A 207 -20.70 37.87 -19.87
N VAL A 208 -22.02 37.71 -20.00
CA VAL A 208 -22.98 38.00 -18.92
C VAL A 208 -23.86 36.78 -18.68
N PHE A 209 -23.64 36.10 -17.55
CA PHE A 209 -24.40 34.93 -17.14
C PHE A 209 -25.61 35.35 -16.31
N LEU A 210 -26.82 35.05 -16.79
CA LEU A 210 -28.06 35.23 -16.05
C LEU A 210 -28.45 33.92 -15.36
N ILE A 211 -28.34 33.88 -14.03
CA ILE A 211 -28.50 32.65 -13.23
C ILE A 211 -29.84 32.69 -12.47
N HIS A 212 -30.72 31.74 -12.79
CA HIS A 212 -31.98 31.52 -12.09
C HIS A 212 -31.83 30.35 -11.09
N GLU A 213 -31.30 30.62 -9.89
CA GLU A 213 -30.90 29.59 -8.89
C GLU A 213 -32.00 28.62 -8.39
N GLY A 214 -33.29 28.88 -8.65
CA GLY A 214 -34.40 28.03 -8.20
C GLY A 214 -34.55 27.84 -6.67
N PRO A 215 -35.43 26.94 -6.23
CA PRO A 215 -35.51 26.49 -4.83
C PRO A 215 -34.38 25.50 -4.50
N LYS A 216 -33.95 25.47 -3.23
CA LYS A 216 -32.98 24.45 -2.77
C LYS A 216 -33.68 23.21 -2.24
N THR A 217 -33.60 22.10 -2.97
CA THR A 217 -34.08 20.79 -2.54
C THR A 217 -33.08 20.15 -1.56
N LYS A 218 -33.53 19.82 -0.35
CA LYS A 218 -32.65 19.52 0.80
C LYS A 218 -32.63 18.08 1.29
N THR A 219 -33.64 17.28 0.98
CA THR A 219 -33.77 15.91 1.52
C THR A 219 -34.66 15.07 0.63
N VAL A 220 -34.16 13.89 0.27
CA VAL A 220 -34.96 12.82 -0.34
C VAL A 220 -35.49 11.89 0.76
N SER A 221 -36.80 11.65 0.78
CA SER A 221 -37.35 10.49 1.48
C SER A 221 -37.39 9.29 0.52
N LEU A 222 -36.71 8.21 0.92
CA LEU A 222 -36.52 7.00 0.11
C LEU A 222 -37.55 5.95 0.53
N VAL A 223 -38.55 5.72 -0.32
CA VAL A 223 -39.62 4.74 -0.12
C VAL A 223 -39.48 3.64 -1.17
N PHE A 224 -39.66 2.39 -0.74
CA PHE A 224 -39.62 1.22 -1.60
C PHE A 224 -40.98 0.53 -1.52
N SER A 225 -41.44 -0.02 -2.64
CA SER A 225 -42.75 -0.67 -2.77
C SER A 225 -42.63 -1.86 -3.70
N GLY A 226 -43.16 -3.02 -3.29
CA GLY A 226 -43.15 -4.25 -4.08
C GLY A 226 -42.00 -5.21 -3.74
N ASN A 227 -40.95 -4.73 -3.06
CA ASN A 227 -39.92 -5.59 -2.47
C ASN A 227 -40.51 -6.47 -1.34
N LYS A 228 -40.28 -7.78 -1.39
CA LYS A 228 -40.76 -8.77 -0.41
C LYS A 228 -39.59 -9.50 0.24
N GLU A 229 -38.72 -10.07 -0.59
CA GLU A 229 -37.59 -10.89 -0.12
C GLU A 229 -36.45 -10.01 0.39
N ILE A 230 -36.21 -8.86 -0.26
CA ILE A 230 -35.16 -7.93 0.16
C ILE A 230 -35.74 -6.79 1.01
N SER A 231 -35.19 -6.57 2.20
CA SER A 231 -35.63 -5.48 3.07
C SER A 231 -35.26 -4.09 2.51
N SER A 232 -36.17 -3.13 2.65
CA SER A 232 -35.94 -1.72 2.29
C SER A 232 -34.91 -0.99 3.18
N GLY A 233 -34.24 -1.71 4.09
CA GLY A 233 -33.05 -1.26 4.81
C GLY A 233 -31.76 -1.55 4.03
N VAL A 234 -31.67 -2.76 3.47
CA VAL A 234 -30.54 -3.19 2.61
C VAL A 234 -30.55 -2.44 1.29
N LEU A 235 -31.72 -2.30 0.63
CA LEU A 235 -31.81 -1.56 -0.63
C LEU A 235 -31.30 -0.10 -0.51
N LYS A 236 -31.33 0.50 0.69
CA LYS A 236 -30.81 1.85 0.96
C LYS A 236 -29.28 1.94 1.11
N THR A 237 -28.57 0.82 1.28
CA THR A 237 -27.09 0.83 1.27
C THR A 237 -26.52 0.76 -0.14
N HIS A 238 -27.30 0.32 -1.12
CA HIS A 238 -26.95 0.23 -2.54
C HIS A 238 -27.46 1.41 -3.38
N LEU A 239 -27.65 2.59 -2.78
CA LEU A 239 -28.03 3.82 -3.47
C LEU A 239 -26.95 4.90 -3.38
N LEU A 240 -26.83 5.69 -4.46
CA LEU A 240 -26.04 6.94 -4.46
C LEU A 240 -26.79 8.02 -3.68
N THR A 241 -28.12 8.12 -3.85
CA THR A 241 -28.94 9.05 -3.07
C THR A 241 -29.01 8.62 -1.60
N LYS A 242 -28.23 9.27 -0.73
CA LYS A 242 -28.18 9.01 0.71
C LYS A 242 -29.09 9.95 1.51
N LYS A 243 -29.85 9.43 2.47
CA LYS A 243 -30.68 10.24 3.39
C LYS A 243 -29.80 10.90 4.46
N GLY A 244 -30.06 12.18 4.77
CA GLY A 244 -29.41 12.89 5.88
C GLY A 244 -29.68 12.26 7.26
N ILE A 245 -28.65 12.12 8.08
CA ILE A 245 -28.70 11.40 9.36
C ILE A 245 -28.96 12.37 10.54
N GLY A 246 -30.24 12.54 10.89
CA GLY A 246 -30.69 13.07 12.18
C GLY A 246 -30.08 14.41 12.58
N TYR A 247 -29.46 14.44 13.76
CA TYR A 247 -28.94 15.66 14.40
C TYR A 247 -27.70 16.26 13.72
N LEU A 248 -27.04 15.53 12.80
CA LEU A 248 -25.92 15.99 12.00
C LEU A 248 -26.38 16.69 10.71
N TRP A 249 -27.19 17.75 10.86
CA TRP A 249 -27.83 18.50 9.77
C TRP A 249 -26.88 19.06 8.69
N TYR A 250 -25.58 19.15 8.99
CA TYR A 250 -24.53 19.52 8.04
C TYR A 250 -24.27 18.48 6.93
N PHE A 251 -24.61 17.21 7.16
CA PHE A 251 -24.44 16.09 6.23
C PHE A 251 -25.76 15.71 5.53
N GLY A 252 -26.63 16.68 5.29
CA GLY A 252 -27.90 16.48 4.59
C GLY A 252 -27.69 16.05 3.13
N GLY A 253 -28.24 14.90 2.76
CA GLY A 253 -28.23 14.41 1.39
C GLY A 253 -28.94 15.35 0.44
N LYS A 254 -28.17 15.92 -0.50
CA LYS A 254 -28.67 16.75 -1.59
C LYS A 254 -29.53 15.90 -2.54
N TYR A 255 -30.42 16.54 -3.28
CA TYR A 255 -31.06 15.92 -4.44
C TYR A 255 -30.27 16.28 -5.70
N ASP A 256 -29.84 15.26 -6.43
CA ASP A 256 -29.31 15.37 -7.79
C ASP A 256 -30.23 14.56 -8.73
N PRO A 257 -30.66 15.10 -9.89
CA PRO A 257 -31.51 14.35 -10.82
C PRO A 257 -30.76 13.21 -11.53
N THR A 258 -29.43 13.28 -11.66
CA THR A 258 -28.64 12.24 -12.35
C THR A 258 -28.51 10.95 -11.54
N ASP A 259 -28.54 11.05 -10.20
CA ASP A 259 -28.56 9.90 -9.29
C ASP A 259 -29.68 8.91 -9.64
N LYS A 260 -30.83 9.38 -10.18
CA LYS A 260 -32.00 8.54 -10.44
C LYS A 260 -31.70 7.32 -11.33
N LEU A 261 -30.95 7.51 -12.41
CA LEU A 261 -30.64 6.43 -13.35
C LEU A 261 -29.59 5.48 -12.77
N ASN A 262 -28.61 6.03 -12.05
CA ASN A 262 -27.55 5.27 -11.38
C ASN A 262 -28.10 4.44 -10.22
N ASP A 263 -29.00 5.00 -9.40
CA ASP A 263 -29.75 4.32 -8.36
C ASP A 263 -30.52 3.10 -8.92
N VAL A 264 -31.22 3.28 -10.06
CA VAL A 264 -31.96 2.19 -10.73
C VAL A 264 -31.01 1.11 -11.26
N ALA A 265 -29.89 1.50 -11.86
CA ALA A 265 -28.88 0.56 -12.33
C ALA A 265 -28.28 -0.27 -11.18
N GLN A 266 -27.86 0.39 -10.09
CA GLN A 266 -27.27 -0.28 -8.92
C GLN A 266 -28.26 -1.21 -8.21
N LEU A 267 -29.53 -0.81 -8.07
CA LEU A 267 -30.55 -1.71 -7.55
C LEU A 267 -30.78 -2.90 -8.49
N LYS A 268 -30.87 -2.67 -9.80
CA LYS A 268 -31.06 -3.76 -10.78
C LYS A 268 -29.90 -4.75 -10.75
N GLU A 269 -28.68 -4.26 -10.79
CA GLU A 269 -27.44 -5.06 -10.65
C GLU A 269 -27.46 -5.89 -9.36
N TYR A 270 -27.88 -5.30 -8.24
CA TYR A 270 -27.99 -5.99 -6.94
C TYR A 270 -29.11 -7.05 -6.86
N TYR A 271 -30.22 -6.88 -7.60
CA TYR A 271 -31.24 -7.92 -7.72
C TYR A 271 -30.77 -9.04 -8.68
N GLN A 272 -30.14 -8.69 -9.80
CA GLN A 272 -29.60 -9.66 -10.76
C GLN A 272 -28.45 -10.49 -10.15
N SER A 273 -27.62 -9.90 -9.29
CA SER A 273 -26.59 -10.62 -8.54
C SER A 273 -27.15 -11.63 -7.53
N LEU A 274 -28.42 -11.49 -7.13
CA LEU A 274 -29.17 -12.43 -6.29
C LEU A 274 -30.14 -13.33 -7.09
N GLY A 275 -29.99 -13.39 -8.41
CA GLY A 275 -30.73 -14.29 -9.30
C GLY A 275 -32.06 -13.76 -9.81
N TYR A 276 -32.40 -12.50 -9.59
CA TYR A 276 -33.64 -11.87 -10.05
C TYR A 276 -33.42 -11.18 -11.41
N PHE A 277 -33.28 -11.97 -12.47
CA PHE A 277 -32.92 -11.46 -13.80
C PHE A 277 -34.02 -10.57 -14.44
N ASP A 278 -35.29 -10.92 -14.23
CA ASP A 278 -36.48 -10.24 -14.76
C ASP A 278 -36.89 -8.97 -13.98
N VAL A 279 -36.08 -8.53 -13.01
CA VAL A 279 -36.41 -7.41 -12.13
C VAL A 279 -36.69 -6.11 -12.89
N LYS A 280 -37.80 -5.44 -12.54
CA LYS A 280 -38.15 -4.10 -13.04
C LYS A 280 -38.21 -3.11 -11.89
N ILE A 281 -37.64 -1.93 -12.10
CA ILE A 281 -37.52 -0.90 -11.08
C ILE A 281 -37.89 0.46 -11.69
N ASP A 282 -39.09 0.95 -11.36
CA ASP A 282 -39.57 2.29 -11.73
C ASP A 282 -39.39 3.26 -10.56
N VAL A 283 -39.14 4.53 -10.86
CA VAL A 283 -38.92 5.57 -9.83
C VAL A 283 -39.80 6.80 -10.06
N ASP A 284 -40.84 6.92 -9.24
CA ASP A 284 -41.65 8.13 -9.14
C ASP A 284 -40.96 9.15 -8.23
N GLU A 285 -41.04 10.43 -8.58
CA GLU A 285 -40.57 11.53 -7.73
C GLU A 285 -41.73 12.47 -7.37
N LYS A 286 -42.05 12.54 -6.09
CA LYS A 286 -43.07 13.47 -5.56
C LYS A 286 -42.38 14.64 -4.88
N PHE A 287 -42.57 15.83 -5.44
CA PHE A 287 -42.09 17.08 -4.88
C PHE A 287 -43.12 17.63 -3.88
N SER A 288 -42.64 18.24 -2.80
CA SER A 288 -43.46 19.06 -1.90
C SER A 288 -43.99 20.31 -2.62
N GLU A 289 -45.08 20.91 -2.12
CA GLU A 289 -45.65 22.16 -2.68
C GLU A 289 -44.65 23.32 -2.69
N ASP A 290 -43.75 23.36 -1.69
CA ASP A 290 -42.64 24.32 -1.58
C ASP A 290 -41.37 23.92 -2.36
N ARG A 291 -41.38 22.75 -3.00
CA ARG A 291 -40.26 22.05 -3.68
C ARG A 291 -38.97 21.90 -2.88
N ALA A 292 -39.01 22.11 -1.56
CA ALA A 292 -37.85 21.95 -0.68
C ALA A 292 -37.52 20.47 -0.39
N TYR A 293 -38.49 19.58 -0.57
CA TYR A 293 -38.41 18.14 -0.30
C TYR A 293 -38.84 17.32 -1.51
N VAL A 294 -38.19 16.16 -1.68
CA VAL A 294 -38.55 15.14 -2.67
C VAL A 294 -38.78 13.80 -1.97
N GLN A 295 -39.69 13.01 -2.51
CA GLN A 295 -39.87 11.61 -2.19
C GLN A 295 -39.62 10.78 -3.46
N LYS A 296 -38.49 10.06 -3.49
CA LYS A 296 -38.23 9.02 -4.50
C LYS A 296 -38.94 7.74 -4.05
N ILE A 297 -39.88 7.25 -4.85
CA ILE A 297 -40.61 6.00 -4.62
C ILE A 297 -40.14 4.99 -5.66
N TYR A 298 -39.34 4.03 -5.21
CA TYR A 298 -38.87 2.91 -6.03
C TYR A 298 -39.94 1.82 -6.00
N LYS A 299 -40.63 1.62 -7.13
CA LYS A 299 -41.53 0.50 -7.38
C LYS A 299 -40.70 -0.65 -7.93
N ILE A 300 -40.71 -1.79 -7.27
CA ILE A 300 -39.91 -2.96 -7.63
C ILE A 300 -40.85 -4.12 -7.92
N GLU A 301 -40.79 -4.64 -9.15
CA GLU A 301 -41.28 -5.96 -9.49
C GLU A 301 -40.08 -6.91 -9.42
N GLU A 302 -39.93 -7.66 -8.32
CA GLU A 302 -38.75 -8.50 -8.07
C GLU A 302 -38.56 -9.60 -9.14
N GLY A 303 -39.65 -10.09 -9.74
CA GLY A 303 -39.62 -11.17 -10.73
C GLY A 303 -39.55 -12.56 -10.08
N GLN A 304 -39.06 -13.55 -10.82
CA GLN A 304 -38.77 -14.89 -10.30
C GLN A 304 -37.27 -15.00 -9.97
N GLN A 305 -36.94 -15.63 -8.83
CA GLN A 305 -35.55 -15.95 -8.51
C GLN A 305 -35.11 -17.20 -9.28
N PHE A 306 -34.01 -17.10 -10.01
CA PHE A 306 -33.43 -18.21 -10.76
C PHE A 306 -32.56 -19.10 -9.86
N ARG A 307 -32.66 -20.41 -10.07
CA ARG A 307 -31.84 -21.44 -9.39
C ARG A 307 -30.92 -22.14 -10.37
N ILE A 308 -29.74 -22.49 -9.87
CA ILE A 308 -28.68 -23.14 -10.64
C ILE A 308 -29.00 -24.64 -10.71
N ARG A 309 -29.25 -25.16 -11.91
CA ARG A 309 -29.50 -26.60 -12.14
C ARG A 309 -28.18 -27.33 -12.31
N ASN A 310 -27.43 -27.08 -13.39
CA ASN A 310 -26.09 -27.61 -13.56
C ASN A 310 -25.00 -26.55 -13.37
N ILE A 311 -23.79 -27.02 -13.06
CA ILE A 311 -22.55 -26.23 -13.06
C ILE A 311 -21.56 -27.01 -13.91
N ASP A 312 -20.98 -26.37 -14.93
CA ASP A 312 -20.01 -27.00 -15.85
C ASP A 312 -18.78 -26.12 -16.06
N VAL A 313 -17.61 -26.74 -16.24
CA VAL A 313 -16.35 -26.03 -16.52
C VAL A 313 -15.87 -26.37 -17.93
N VAL A 314 -15.68 -25.35 -18.76
CA VAL A 314 -15.27 -25.49 -20.16
C VAL A 314 -13.93 -24.79 -20.38
N GLY A 315 -12.99 -25.46 -21.04
CA GLY A 315 -11.65 -24.93 -21.34
C GLY A 315 -10.55 -25.38 -20.38
N ALA A 316 -10.90 -25.89 -19.20
CA ALA A 316 -9.96 -26.52 -18.27
C ALA A 316 -9.31 -27.77 -18.90
N ARG A 317 -8.02 -27.68 -19.17
CA ARG A 317 -7.17 -28.78 -19.68
C ARG A 317 -5.98 -29.04 -18.79
N VAL A 318 -5.50 -28.07 -18.00
CA VAL A 318 -4.32 -28.16 -17.12
C VAL A 318 -4.69 -28.73 -15.75
N ILE A 319 -5.73 -28.17 -15.13
CA ILE A 319 -6.28 -28.62 -13.84
C ILE A 319 -7.49 -29.49 -14.17
N SER A 320 -7.66 -30.62 -13.46
CA SER A 320 -8.82 -31.49 -13.68
C SER A 320 -10.10 -30.82 -13.19
N GLU A 321 -11.21 -31.04 -13.89
CA GLU A 321 -12.49 -30.41 -13.56
C GLU A 321 -12.96 -30.77 -12.13
N ASP A 322 -12.74 -32.02 -11.69
CA ASP A 322 -13.02 -32.45 -10.32
C ASP A 322 -12.22 -31.65 -9.27
N ALA A 323 -10.95 -31.30 -9.55
CA ALA A 323 -10.11 -30.51 -8.67
C ALA A 323 -10.42 -29.00 -8.68
N LEU A 324 -11.16 -28.52 -9.69
CA LEU A 324 -11.80 -27.21 -9.65
C LEU A 324 -13.11 -27.29 -8.84
N ARG A 325 -14.02 -28.19 -9.20
CA ARG A 325 -15.35 -28.40 -8.58
C ARG A 325 -15.32 -28.71 -7.08
N LYS A 326 -14.27 -29.39 -6.59
CA LYS A 326 -14.09 -29.81 -5.19
C LYS A 326 -14.25 -28.69 -4.16
N ASP A 327 -13.82 -27.48 -4.52
CA ASP A 327 -13.78 -26.33 -3.60
C ASP A 327 -14.90 -25.31 -3.88
N PHE A 328 -15.83 -25.58 -4.82
CA PHE A 328 -16.92 -24.67 -5.16
C PHE A 328 -17.90 -24.44 -3.99
N ASP A 329 -18.18 -23.17 -3.70
CA ASP A 329 -19.17 -22.75 -2.72
C ASP A 329 -20.59 -22.73 -3.33
N VAL A 330 -20.71 -22.57 -4.66
CA VAL A 330 -21.97 -22.72 -5.42
C VAL A 330 -22.31 -24.20 -5.63
N LYS A 331 -23.58 -24.57 -5.42
CA LYS A 331 -24.05 -25.96 -5.51
C LYS A 331 -25.31 -26.09 -6.37
N SER A 332 -25.47 -27.23 -7.04
CA SER A 332 -26.69 -27.55 -7.78
C SER A 332 -27.90 -27.48 -6.83
N GLY A 333 -28.93 -26.72 -7.23
CA GLY A 333 -30.12 -26.41 -6.44
C GLY A 333 -30.09 -25.08 -5.69
N ASP A 334 -28.92 -24.43 -5.53
CA ASP A 334 -28.84 -23.09 -4.91
C ASP A 334 -29.54 -22.03 -5.78
N ALA A 335 -29.99 -20.96 -5.13
CA ALA A 335 -30.34 -19.73 -5.85
C ALA A 335 -29.09 -19.08 -6.44
N TYR A 336 -29.20 -18.51 -7.64
CA TYR A 336 -28.08 -17.82 -8.27
C TYR A 336 -27.59 -16.67 -7.38
N ASN A 337 -26.29 -16.68 -7.05
CA ASN A 337 -25.68 -15.68 -6.18
C ASN A 337 -24.28 -15.34 -6.70
N PHE A 338 -24.14 -14.15 -7.29
CA PHE A 338 -22.91 -13.70 -7.91
C PHE A 338 -21.75 -13.57 -6.93
N ASN A 339 -22.00 -13.33 -5.63
CA ASN A 339 -20.92 -13.26 -4.64
C ASN A 339 -20.19 -14.61 -4.57
N LYS A 340 -20.94 -15.71 -4.34
CA LYS A 340 -20.38 -17.07 -4.37
C LYS A 340 -19.69 -17.38 -5.71
N ILE A 341 -20.33 -17.03 -6.83
CA ILE A 341 -19.77 -17.25 -8.17
C ILE A 341 -18.44 -16.49 -8.33
N SER A 342 -18.31 -15.28 -7.78
CA SER A 342 -17.08 -14.48 -7.79
C SER A 342 -16.01 -15.01 -6.84
N GLU A 343 -16.41 -15.69 -5.76
CA GLU A 343 -15.52 -16.42 -4.86
C GLU A 343 -14.95 -17.66 -5.58
N ASP A 344 -15.80 -18.49 -6.20
CA ASP A 344 -15.39 -19.62 -7.07
C ASP A 344 -14.45 -19.17 -8.22
N MET A 345 -14.80 -18.08 -8.92
CA MET A 345 -13.95 -17.49 -9.99
C MET A 345 -12.57 -17.12 -9.45
N LYS A 346 -12.52 -16.47 -8.29
CA LYS A 346 -11.28 -16.00 -7.67
C LYS A 346 -10.40 -17.18 -7.25
N GLU A 347 -10.98 -18.23 -6.66
CA GLU A 347 -10.21 -19.43 -6.31
C GLU A 347 -9.67 -20.16 -7.54
N MET A 348 -10.46 -20.26 -8.62
CA MET A 348 -9.96 -20.80 -9.90
C MET A 348 -8.82 -19.94 -10.46
N GLN A 349 -8.96 -18.61 -10.51
CA GLN A 349 -7.91 -17.70 -10.96
C GLN A 349 -6.64 -17.77 -10.08
N GLU A 350 -6.79 -17.96 -8.76
CA GLU A 350 -5.65 -18.18 -7.86
C GLU A 350 -4.96 -19.53 -8.10
N LYS A 351 -5.71 -20.61 -8.37
CA LYS A 351 -5.15 -21.93 -8.73
C LYS A 351 -4.32 -21.85 -10.02
N TYR A 352 -4.85 -21.22 -11.08
CA TYR A 352 -4.10 -21.01 -12.33
C TYR A 352 -2.94 -20.02 -12.16
N GLY A 353 -3.12 -18.96 -11.38
CA GLY A 353 -2.09 -17.95 -11.08
C GLY A 353 -0.84 -18.54 -10.43
N LYS A 354 -1.00 -19.48 -9.49
CA LYS A 354 0.10 -20.21 -8.83
C LYS A 354 0.92 -21.09 -9.78
N LEU A 355 0.41 -21.37 -10.98
CA LEU A 355 1.15 -22.02 -12.09
C LEU A 355 1.84 -21.01 -13.03
N GLY A 356 1.89 -19.72 -12.67
CA GLY A 356 2.47 -18.64 -13.47
C GLY A 356 1.61 -18.19 -14.67
N ARG A 357 0.32 -18.54 -14.71
CA ARG A 357 -0.59 -18.26 -15.84
C ARG A 357 -1.23 -16.88 -15.72
N LEU A 358 -0.38 -15.85 -15.85
CA LEU A 358 -0.66 -14.46 -15.51
C LEU A 358 -1.91 -13.84 -16.18
N TRP A 359 -2.23 -14.22 -17.42
CA TRP A 359 -3.40 -13.69 -18.14
C TRP A 359 -4.54 -14.71 -18.27
N SER A 360 -4.55 -15.76 -17.44
CA SER A 360 -5.69 -16.68 -17.37
C SER A 360 -6.98 -15.95 -16.95
N LYS A 361 -8.12 -16.40 -17.46
CA LYS A 361 -9.45 -15.83 -17.22
C LYS A 361 -10.45 -16.93 -16.93
N VAL A 362 -11.46 -16.56 -16.14
CA VAL A 362 -12.59 -17.41 -15.79
C VAL A 362 -13.83 -16.54 -15.92
N ASP A 363 -14.62 -16.75 -16.96
CA ASP A 363 -15.81 -15.96 -17.28
C ASP A 363 -17.08 -16.80 -17.00
N PRO A 364 -17.92 -16.44 -16.00
CA PRO A 364 -19.16 -17.16 -15.71
C PRO A 364 -20.25 -16.76 -16.70
N LYS A 365 -20.85 -17.75 -17.37
CA LYS A 365 -21.98 -17.53 -18.28
C LYS A 365 -23.25 -18.21 -17.74
N PRO A 366 -24.26 -17.44 -17.30
CA PRO A 366 -25.58 -17.98 -17.01
C PRO A 366 -26.27 -18.37 -18.33
N VAL A 367 -26.47 -19.68 -18.53
CA VAL A 367 -27.21 -20.24 -19.66
C VAL A 367 -28.67 -20.42 -19.23
N PHE A 368 -29.53 -19.52 -19.68
CA PHE A 368 -30.96 -19.56 -19.39
C PHE A 368 -31.62 -20.74 -20.13
N THR A 369 -32.42 -21.52 -19.39
CA THR A 369 -33.09 -22.71 -19.92
C THR A 369 -34.52 -22.39 -20.36
N GLU A 370 -35.19 -23.30 -21.06
CA GLU A 370 -36.62 -23.16 -21.42
C GLU A 370 -37.55 -23.23 -20.18
N GLU A 371 -37.05 -23.70 -19.03
CA GLU A 371 -37.82 -23.77 -17.78
C GLU A 371 -37.72 -22.46 -16.98
N PRO A 372 -38.83 -21.77 -16.68
CA PRO A 372 -38.80 -20.45 -16.05
C PRO A 372 -38.25 -20.50 -14.63
N GLY A 373 -37.20 -19.72 -14.37
CA GLY A 373 -36.46 -19.70 -13.10
C GLY A 373 -35.37 -20.76 -12.98
N ILE A 374 -34.97 -21.43 -14.07
CA ILE A 374 -33.82 -22.34 -14.08
C ILE A 374 -32.72 -21.80 -15.01
N VAL A 375 -31.50 -21.76 -14.48
CA VAL A 375 -30.27 -21.39 -15.18
C VAL A 375 -29.22 -22.49 -14.98
N ASP A 376 -28.45 -22.81 -16.01
CA ASP A 376 -27.23 -23.60 -15.89
C ASP A 376 -26.03 -22.64 -15.87
N LEU A 377 -25.02 -22.91 -15.03
CA LEU A 377 -23.85 -22.05 -14.88
C LEU A 377 -22.64 -22.67 -15.58
N VAL A 378 -22.17 -22.04 -16.65
CA VAL A 378 -20.98 -22.49 -17.40
C VAL A 378 -19.82 -21.55 -17.08
N TYR A 379 -18.75 -22.07 -16.49
CA TYR A 379 -17.48 -21.34 -16.35
C TYR A 379 -16.62 -21.59 -17.59
N GLU A 380 -16.44 -20.58 -18.44
CA GLU A 380 -15.46 -20.65 -19.52
C GLU A 380 -14.09 -20.18 -19.02
N ILE A 381 -13.06 -21.02 -19.23
CA ILE A 381 -11.69 -20.76 -18.78
C ILE A 381 -10.76 -20.61 -19.98
N ASP A 382 -10.14 -19.43 -20.11
CA ASP A 382 -8.93 -19.23 -20.90
C ASP A 382 -7.74 -19.42 -19.98
N GLU A 383 -7.00 -20.51 -20.17
CA GLU A 383 -5.91 -20.89 -19.27
C GLU A 383 -4.62 -20.09 -19.50
N ASP A 384 -4.50 -19.33 -20.61
CA ASP A 384 -3.25 -18.70 -21.09
C ASP A 384 -2.11 -19.75 -21.29
N LYS A 385 -0.83 -19.34 -21.21
CA LYS A 385 0.33 -20.23 -21.03
C LYS A 385 1.09 -19.85 -19.73
N PRO A 386 1.92 -20.74 -19.14
CA PRO A 386 2.71 -20.34 -17.98
C PRO A 386 3.79 -19.33 -18.40
N TYR A 387 4.08 -18.40 -17.49
CA TYR A 387 5.10 -17.36 -17.68
C TYR A 387 6.08 -17.31 -16.49
N ARG A 388 7.32 -16.90 -16.76
CA ARG A 388 8.34 -16.56 -15.74
C ARG A 388 8.77 -15.10 -15.84
N VAL A 389 9.12 -14.52 -14.71
CA VAL A 389 9.70 -13.16 -14.64
C VAL A 389 11.13 -13.22 -15.16
N ARG A 390 11.43 -12.47 -16.22
CA ARG A 390 12.77 -12.36 -16.81
C ARG A 390 13.55 -11.25 -16.13
N MET A 391 13.09 -10.00 -16.23
CA MET A 391 13.67 -8.86 -15.52
C MET A 391 12.60 -7.98 -14.86
N ILE A 392 13.03 -7.19 -13.88
CA ILE A 392 12.20 -6.19 -13.20
C ILE A 392 12.86 -4.82 -13.38
N HIS A 393 12.14 -3.87 -13.96
CA HIS A 393 12.65 -2.56 -14.37
C HIS A 393 11.84 -1.42 -13.72
N PRO A 394 12.16 -1.02 -12.48
CA PRO A 394 11.41 0.02 -11.77
C PRO A 394 11.58 1.40 -12.38
N LYS A 395 10.47 2.11 -12.64
CA LYS A 395 10.46 3.49 -13.15
C LYS A 395 9.93 4.44 -12.09
N VAL A 396 10.82 5.27 -11.55
CA VAL A 396 10.47 6.33 -10.58
C VAL A 396 10.22 7.64 -11.31
N ASN A 397 8.97 8.10 -11.30
CA ASN A 397 8.58 9.38 -11.88
C ASN A 397 8.62 10.51 -10.85
N GLY A 398 9.03 11.70 -11.27
CA GLY A 398 9.10 12.91 -10.45
C GLY A 398 9.90 14.01 -11.15
N GLU A 399 9.89 15.24 -10.63
CA GLU A 399 10.76 16.31 -11.15
C GLU A 399 12.24 16.01 -10.91
N PHE A 400 12.54 15.38 -9.77
CA PHE A 400 13.84 14.82 -9.43
C PHE A 400 13.65 13.48 -8.70
N PRO A 401 13.56 12.34 -9.39
CA PRO A 401 13.50 11.03 -8.73
C PRO A 401 14.78 10.83 -7.91
N HIS A 402 14.63 10.40 -6.66
CA HIS A 402 15.71 10.25 -5.69
C HIS A 402 15.77 8.83 -5.13
N THR A 403 14.63 8.15 -5.07
CA THR A 403 14.49 6.74 -4.72
C THR A 403 15.30 5.85 -5.67
N LYS A 404 16.25 5.07 -5.14
CA LYS A 404 17.03 4.07 -5.89
C LYS A 404 16.13 2.92 -6.32
N ALA A 405 16.43 2.31 -7.48
CA ALA A 405 15.65 1.18 -8.00
C ALA A 405 15.59 -0.01 -7.01
N THR A 406 16.67 -0.28 -6.28
CA THR A 406 16.73 -1.36 -5.28
C THR A 406 15.68 -1.20 -4.17
N VAL A 407 15.34 0.03 -3.78
CA VAL A 407 14.29 0.31 -2.78
C VAL A 407 12.91 -0.21 -3.21
N LEU A 408 12.66 -0.29 -4.52
CA LEU A 408 11.45 -0.89 -5.09
C LEU A 408 11.61 -2.40 -5.32
N LEU A 409 12.75 -2.87 -5.83
CA LEU A 409 13.04 -4.30 -5.99
C LEU A 409 12.91 -5.06 -4.68
N ASN A 410 13.48 -4.53 -3.59
CA ASN A 410 13.44 -5.13 -2.25
C ASN A 410 12.02 -5.18 -1.64
N ARG A 411 11.01 -4.59 -2.30
CA ARG A 411 9.59 -4.65 -1.92
C ARG A 411 8.77 -5.60 -2.78
N MET A 412 9.32 -6.09 -3.89
CA MET A 412 8.74 -7.17 -4.70
C MET A 412 8.71 -8.49 -3.91
N LEU A 413 7.77 -9.36 -4.27
CA LEU A 413 7.65 -10.73 -3.77
C LEU A 413 8.07 -11.78 -4.81
N VAL A 414 8.42 -11.33 -6.02
CA VAL A 414 8.95 -12.15 -7.12
C VAL A 414 10.32 -11.61 -7.52
N ALA A 415 11.20 -12.51 -7.92
CA ALA A 415 12.54 -12.24 -8.43
C ALA A 415 12.68 -12.73 -9.90
N PRO A 416 13.71 -12.28 -10.64
CA PRO A 416 14.12 -12.88 -11.90
C PRO A 416 14.27 -14.41 -11.79
N GLY A 417 13.56 -15.15 -12.64
CA GLY A 417 13.50 -16.63 -12.67
C GLY A 417 12.22 -17.24 -12.09
N ASP A 418 11.50 -16.51 -11.23
CA ASP A 418 10.27 -16.99 -10.58
C ASP A 418 9.10 -17.12 -11.58
N LEU A 419 8.09 -17.91 -11.22
CA LEU A 419 6.80 -17.93 -11.92
C LEU A 419 6.11 -16.57 -11.80
N ALA A 420 5.41 -16.16 -12.87
CA ALA A 420 4.67 -14.91 -12.96
C ALA A 420 3.34 -14.97 -12.19
N ASP A 421 3.40 -15.21 -10.88
CA ASP A 421 2.24 -15.33 -10.00
C ASP A 421 1.52 -13.96 -9.84
N PRO A 422 0.25 -13.83 -10.28
CA PRO A 422 -0.52 -12.60 -10.17
C PRO A 422 -0.80 -12.20 -8.71
N GLU A 423 -0.93 -13.16 -7.79
CA GLU A 423 -1.17 -12.92 -6.37
C GLU A 423 0.07 -12.29 -5.73
N LEU A 424 1.27 -12.80 -6.03
CA LEU A 424 2.54 -12.23 -5.58
C LEU A 424 2.83 -10.87 -6.24
N LEU A 425 2.52 -10.69 -7.52
CA LEU A 425 2.66 -9.42 -8.23
C LEU A 425 1.72 -8.33 -7.69
N GLU A 426 0.46 -8.65 -7.41
CA GLU A 426 -0.50 -7.71 -6.82
C GLU A 426 -0.17 -7.42 -5.34
N LYS A 427 0.28 -8.42 -4.57
CA LYS A 427 0.86 -8.20 -3.22
C LYS A 427 2.10 -7.31 -3.27
N SER A 428 2.96 -7.44 -4.30
CA SER A 428 4.11 -6.55 -4.52
C SER A 428 3.66 -5.11 -4.79
N ARG A 429 2.65 -4.93 -5.67
CA ARG A 429 2.06 -3.62 -5.96
C ARG A 429 1.45 -2.98 -4.72
N LYS A 430 0.72 -3.75 -3.91
CA LYS A 430 0.16 -3.33 -2.61
C LYS A 430 1.27 -2.97 -1.60
N ARG A 431 2.34 -3.76 -1.49
CA ARG A 431 3.51 -3.47 -0.63
C ARG A 431 4.22 -2.19 -1.03
N ILE A 432 4.38 -1.92 -2.32
CA ILE A 432 4.96 -0.67 -2.84
C ILE A 432 4.02 0.50 -2.54
N ALA A 433 2.73 0.41 -2.90
CA ALA A 433 1.75 1.48 -2.67
C ALA A 433 1.54 1.82 -1.18
N GLY A 434 1.52 0.80 -0.31
CA GLY A 434 1.40 0.95 1.15
C GLY A 434 2.69 1.35 1.87
N SER A 435 3.84 1.42 1.17
CA SER A 435 5.15 1.66 1.79
C SER A 435 5.37 3.07 2.34
N GLY A 436 4.52 4.03 1.98
CA GLY A 436 4.72 5.45 2.25
C GLY A 436 5.78 6.14 1.36
N LEU A 437 6.56 5.37 0.59
CA LEU A 437 7.68 5.90 -0.21
C LEU A 437 7.25 6.56 -1.54
N VAL A 438 6.06 6.20 -2.01
CA VAL A 438 5.53 6.58 -3.32
C VAL A 438 4.15 7.19 -3.17
N SER A 439 3.76 8.01 -4.15
CA SER A 439 2.39 8.47 -4.28
C SER A 439 1.50 7.31 -4.75
N ASN A 440 0.30 7.22 -4.17
CA ASN A 440 -0.76 6.32 -4.60
C ASN A 440 -2.12 7.04 -4.55
N THR A 441 -2.15 8.23 -5.15
CA THR A 441 -3.37 9.04 -5.33
C THR A 441 -4.04 8.72 -6.67
N PRO A 442 -5.32 9.07 -6.90
CA PRO A 442 -5.99 8.74 -8.17
C PRO A 442 -5.34 9.34 -9.42
N ASP A 443 -4.60 10.46 -9.29
CA ASP A 443 -3.79 11.05 -10.37
C ASP A 443 -2.44 10.35 -10.58
N LYS A 444 -1.93 9.65 -9.56
CA LYS A 444 -0.63 8.97 -9.52
C LYS A 444 -0.72 7.61 -8.82
N PRO A 445 -1.45 6.63 -9.39
CA PRO A 445 -1.52 5.28 -8.84
C PRO A 445 -0.23 4.50 -9.11
N VAL A 446 0.12 3.58 -8.22
CA VAL A 446 1.19 2.58 -8.47
C VAL A 446 0.70 1.56 -9.50
N ARG A 447 1.44 1.42 -10.61
CA ARG A 447 1.13 0.51 -11.72
C ARG A 447 2.17 -0.61 -11.81
N MET A 448 1.71 -1.81 -12.15
CA MET A 448 2.54 -2.89 -12.68
C MET A 448 2.19 -3.04 -14.15
N ASN A 449 3.12 -2.68 -15.04
CA ASN A 449 2.97 -2.97 -16.46
C ASN A 449 3.80 -4.24 -16.78
N PHE A 450 3.31 -5.07 -17.70
CA PHE A 450 3.93 -6.33 -18.07
C PHE A 450 4.17 -6.35 -19.58
N GLU A 451 5.38 -6.71 -20.00
CA GLU A 451 5.73 -6.88 -21.41
C GLU A 451 6.06 -8.36 -21.67
N ARG A 452 5.41 -8.97 -22.66
CA ARG A 452 5.69 -10.35 -23.07
C ARG A 452 6.98 -10.37 -23.88
N VAL A 453 7.90 -11.27 -23.57
CA VAL A 453 9.20 -11.41 -24.26
C VAL A 453 9.43 -12.86 -24.67
N ASP A 454 9.92 -13.05 -25.90
CA ASP A 454 10.16 -14.37 -26.47
C ASP A 454 11.58 -14.89 -26.18
N GLU A 455 12.53 -14.01 -25.84
CA GLU A 455 13.89 -14.37 -25.44
C GLU A 455 13.96 -14.79 -23.95
N PRO A 456 14.47 -16.01 -23.64
CA PRO A 456 14.57 -16.48 -22.26
C PRO A 456 15.62 -15.73 -21.44
N PHE A 457 15.46 -15.75 -20.11
CA PHE A 457 16.45 -15.20 -19.20
C PHE A 457 17.79 -15.94 -19.32
N HIS A 458 18.78 -15.26 -19.87
CA HIS A 458 20.18 -15.68 -19.80
C HIS A 458 20.83 -14.96 -18.61
N PRO A 459 21.17 -15.65 -17.50
CA PRO A 459 21.99 -15.03 -16.47
C PRO A 459 23.34 -14.62 -17.08
N PRO A 460 23.90 -13.45 -16.72
CA PRO A 460 25.12 -12.93 -17.34
C PRO A 460 26.28 -13.90 -17.12
N THR A 461 26.67 -14.62 -18.18
CA THR A 461 27.68 -15.68 -18.14
C THR A 461 29.10 -15.10 -18.17
N GLU A 462 29.36 -14.06 -17.37
CA GLU A 462 30.71 -13.52 -17.15
C GLU A 462 31.49 -14.38 -16.14
N VAL A 463 31.74 -15.64 -16.53
CA VAL A 463 32.88 -16.38 -15.99
C VAL A 463 34.15 -15.74 -16.56
N VAL A 464 34.58 -14.64 -15.94
CA VAL A 464 35.90 -14.07 -16.19
C VAL A 464 36.93 -15.04 -15.62
N GLU A 465 37.40 -15.98 -16.45
CA GLU A 465 38.57 -16.80 -16.18
C GLU A 465 39.80 -15.90 -16.00
N ARG A 466 40.03 -15.43 -14.78
CA ARG A 466 41.22 -14.67 -14.40
C ARG A 466 42.42 -15.62 -14.24
N GLY A 467 42.72 -16.36 -15.31
CA GLY A 467 43.63 -17.50 -15.32
C GLY A 467 44.29 -17.80 -16.67
N GLN A 468 44.05 -17.02 -17.73
CA GLN A 468 44.76 -17.15 -19.00
C GLN A 468 45.84 -16.06 -19.17
N SER A 469 46.89 -16.35 -19.93
CA SER A 469 48.20 -15.70 -19.83
C SER A 469 48.26 -14.26 -20.36
N PHE A 470 49.02 -13.41 -19.68
CA PHE A 470 49.59 -12.19 -20.28
C PHE A 470 50.52 -12.59 -21.44
N GLY A 471 50.02 -12.47 -22.67
CA GLY A 471 50.82 -12.34 -23.88
C GLY A 471 50.87 -10.86 -24.30
N ASP A 472 51.99 -10.45 -24.92
CA ASP A 472 52.12 -9.10 -25.49
C ASP A 472 51.08 -8.85 -26.60
N GLU A 473 50.37 -7.73 -26.52
CA GLU A 473 50.40 -6.79 -27.65
C GLU A 473 50.18 -5.34 -27.21
N SER A 474 50.71 -4.39 -27.99
CA SER A 474 50.71 -2.97 -27.66
C SER A 474 50.14 -2.11 -28.78
N THR A 475 49.73 -0.89 -28.43
CA THR A 475 49.07 0.13 -29.30
C THR A 475 47.61 -0.21 -29.67
N ARG A 476 46.63 0.63 -29.36
CA ARG A 476 46.46 1.99 -29.91
C ARG A 476 45.62 2.91 -29.00
N ARG A 477 45.77 4.22 -29.18
CA ARG A 477 44.90 5.25 -28.58
C ARG A 477 43.57 5.33 -29.33
N GLY A 478 42.44 5.26 -28.61
CA GLY A 478 41.09 5.54 -29.15
C GLY A 478 40.20 6.17 -28.09
N ARG A 479 40.01 7.49 -28.13
CA ARG A 479 39.26 8.25 -27.10
C ARG A 479 37.87 8.65 -27.60
N ARG A 480 36.85 7.87 -27.27
CA ARG A 480 35.43 8.28 -27.29
C ARG A 480 34.72 7.71 -26.05
N GLY A 481 33.80 8.48 -25.48
CA GLY A 481 33.13 8.11 -24.23
C GLY A 481 31.96 7.16 -24.46
N ALA A 482 31.88 6.12 -23.65
CA ALA A 482 30.62 5.44 -23.38
C ALA A 482 29.75 6.31 -22.47
N LYS A 483 28.42 6.19 -22.58
CA LYS A 483 27.52 6.54 -21.46
C LYS A 483 27.62 5.43 -20.43
N GLU A 484 27.63 5.77 -19.15
CA GLU A 484 27.37 4.79 -18.10
C GLU A 484 25.90 4.36 -18.18
N SER A 485 25.65 3.15 -18.67
CA SER A 485 24.38 2.45 -18.55
C SER A 485 24.21 2.04 -17.09
N ASN A 486 23.41 2.80 -16.36
CA ASN A 486 23.23 2.64 -14.91
C ASN A 486 22.24 1.49 -14.60
N GLU A 487 22.54 0.31 -15.14
CA GLU A 487 21.72 -0.91 -15.05
C GLU A 487 22.22 -1.76 -13.87
N PRO A 488 21.43 -1.93 -12.80
CA PRO A 488 21.82 -2.72 -11.65
C PRO A 488 21.68 -4.22 -11.96
N VAL A 489 22.80 -4.87 -12.30
CA VAL A 489 22.86 -6.33 -12.43
C VAL A 489 22.70 -6.97 -11.05
N TYR A 490 21.62 -7.74 -10.85
CA TYR A 490 21.40 -8.50 -9.63
C TYR A 490 22.31 -9.73 -9.61
N VAL A 491 23.23 -9.80 -8.65
CA VAL A 491 24.13 -10.94 -8.43
C VAL A 491 23.88 -11.52 -7.04
N PRO A 492 23.22 -12.69 -6.91
CA PRO A 492 23.01 -13.33 -5.61
C PRO A 492 24.35 -13.82 -5.06
N LEU A 493 24.82 -13.17 -3.99
CA LEU A 493 26.17 -13.35 -3.48
C LEU A 493 26.27 -14.62 -2.63
N ASN A 494 26.56 -15.77 -3.27
CA ASN A 494 26.66 -17.05 -2.58
C ASN A 494 27.90 -17.13 -1.68
N LEU A 495 27.70 -17.01 -0.36
CA LEU A 495 28.76 -17.05 0.66
C LEU A 495 29.48 -18.40 0.81
N GLU A 496 28.95 -19.52 0.29
CA GLU A 496 29.58 -20.83 0.46
C GLU A 496 30.91 -20.93 -0.29
N ARG A 497 30.97 -20.40 -1.52
CA ARG A 497 32.22 -20.36 -2.33
C ARG A 497 33.35 -19.57 -1.65
N LEU A 498 33.03 -18.58 -0.79
CA LEU A 498 34.04 -17.86 0.01
C LEU A 498 34.62 -18.72 1.14
N ARG A 499 33.84 -19.64 1.72
CA ARG A 499 34.32 -20.64 2.69
C ARG A 499 35.17 -21.72 2.03
N GLU A 500 34.89 -22.05 0.78
CA GLU A 500 35.71 -22.98 -0.01
C GLU A 500 37.05 -22.36 -0.42
N GLN A 501 37.06 -21.12 -0.93
CA GLN A 501 38.32 -20.42 -1.27
C GLN A 501 39.24 -20.19 -0.05
N THR A 502 38.69 -20.04 1.15
CA THR A 502 39.49 -19.95 2.39
C THR A 502 39.95 -21.30 2.93
N ARG A 503 39.29 -22.40 2.55
CA ARG A 503 39.76 -23.78 2.80
C ARG A 503 40.85 -24.20 1.82
N SER A 504 40.67 -24.00 0.51
CA SER A 504 41.66 -24.38 -0.51
C SER A 504 42.99 -23.64 -0.33
N ARG A 505 42.95 -22.34 0.02
CA ARG A 505 44.15 -21.57 0.40
C ARG A 505 44.90 -22.10 1.63
N ARG A 506 44.29 -22.92 2.49
CA ARG A 506 44.96 -23.56 3.64
C ARG A 506 45.56 -24.94 3.32
N GLN A 507 45.15 -25.60 2.25
CA GLN A 507 45.78 -26.87 1.80
C GLN A 507 46.90 -26.66 0.77
N GLY A 508 47.03 -25.46 0.18
CA GLY A 508 48.02 -25.17 -0.85
C GLY A 508 49.44 -24.80 -0.40
N SER A 509 49.73 -24.73 0.92
CA SER A 509 51.00 -24.17 1.43
C SER A 509 51.93 -25.15 2.17
N GLU A 510 51.74 -26.46 2.01
CA GLU A 510 52.67 -27.48 2.52
C GLU A 510 53.54 -28.08 1.40
N ASN A 511 54.41 -27.27 0.78
CA ASN A 511 55.64 -27.80 0.16
C ASN A 511 56.70 -26.74 -0.21
N ARG A 512 57.98 -27.16 -0.13
CA ARG A 512 59.23 -26.53 -0.62
C ARG A 512 59.82 -25.33 0.16
N HIS A 513 61.11 -25.45 0.48
CA HIS A 513 61.96 -24.43 1.11
C HIS A 513 62.64 -23.51 0.07
N GLY A 514 63.26 -22.39 0.49
CA GLY A 514 64.17 -21.63 -0.40
C GLY A 514 64.68 -20.26 0.08
N ALA A 515 65.57 -20.23 1.08
CA ALA A 515 66.48 -19.14 1.53
C ALA A 515 66.56 -17.76 0.80
N GLY A 516 66.71 -16.64 1.56
CA GLY A 516 67.24 -15.39 0.96
C GLY A 516 67.23 -14.04 1.70
N LYS A 517 67.95 -13.88 2.83
CA LYS A 517 68.56 -12.62 3.36
C LYS A 517 67.70 -11.36 3.71
N LEU A 518 67.76 -11.01 5.00
CA LEU A 518 67.70 -9.68 5.67
C LEU A 518 68.77 -8.67 5.12
N PRO A 519 68.81 -7.34 5.43
CA PRO A 519 68.61 -6.69 6.76
C PRO A 519 68.04 -5.22 6.76
N PRO A 520 68.16 -4.37 7.81
CA PRO A 520 67.80 -4.53 9.24
C PRO A 520 67.01 -3.34 9.88
N GLU A 521 66.77 -3.47 11.21
CA GLU A 521 66.83 -2.43 12.29
C GLU A 521 65.60 -1.52 12.58
N SER A 522 65.33 -1.09 13.84
CA SER A 522 66.06 -1.22 15.13
C SER A 522 65.16 -1.25 16.41
N GLU A 523 65.66 -1.92 17.47
CA GLU A 523 65.52 -1.64 18.94
C GLU A 523 64.13 -1.71 19.67
N LEU A 524 63.91 -2.61 20.66
CA LEU A 524 64.20 -2.64 22.14
C LEU A 524 63.06 -2.03 23.02
N ASP A 525 62.72 -2.51 24.25
CA ASP A 525 63.30 -3.55 25.15
C ASP A 525 62.26 -4.24 26.11
N ARG A 526 62.67 -5.38 26.73
CA ARG A 526 62.22 -6.14 27.95
C ARG A 526 60.86 -5.86 28.64
N SER A 527 60.08 -6.86 29.09
CA SER A 527 60.39 -7.90 30.12
C SER A 527 59.30 -9.02 30.14
N LEU A 528 59.58 -10.32 30.34
CA LEU A 528 59.77 -11.12 31.60
C LEU A 528 58.58 -11.02 32.60
N ASN A 529 57.99 -12.10 33.16
CA ASN A 529 58.38 -13.53 33.20
C ASN A 529 57.18 -14.50 33.47
N ASP A 530 57.41 -15.83 33.37
CA ASP A 530 56.68 -16.97 34.01
C ASP A 530 55.13 -17.11 33.83
N THR A 531 54.51 -18.21 33.33
CA THR A 531 54.80 -19.66 33.51
C THR A 531 54.14 -20.54 32.40
N MET A 532 54.57 -21.81 32.26
CA MET A 532 54.02 -22.87 31.36
C MET A 532 53.31 -23.98 32.17
N PRO A 533 52.73 -25.09 31.60
CA PRO A 533 52.37 -25.45 30.21
C PRO A 533 50.82 -25.59 30.02
N ALA A 534 50.22 -25.77 28.82
CA ALA A 534 50.17 -26.95 27.93
C ALA A 534 49.68 -28.26 28.61
N GLU A 535 48.90 -29.17 28.01
CA GLU A 535 48.51 -29.35 26.59
C GLU A 535 47.27 -30.29 26.47
N TRP A 536 46.45 -30.18 25.41
CA TRP A 536 45.48 -31.24 25.02
C TRP A 536 45.40 -31.34 23.50
N ASN A 537 45.70 -32.53 22.96
CA ASN A 537 45.51 -32.88 21.55
C ASN A 537 44.76 -34.22 21.46
N PRO A 538 43.57 -34.31 20.84
CA PRO A 538 42.75 -35.53 20.85
C PRO A 538 43.06 -36.48 19.69
N ASN A 539 43.02 -37.80 19.92
CA ASN A 539 42.36 -38.73 18.98
C ASN A 539 42.10 -40.15 19.53
N GLU A 540 41.17 -40.83 18.85
CA GLU A 540 40.99 -42.29 18.72
C GLU A 540 40.69 -43.21 19.93
N SER A 541 39.38 -43.52 20.10
CA SER A 541 38.77 -44.76 19.55
C SER A 541 37.95 -45.70 20.49
N LYS A 542 36.91 -46.31 19.88
CA LYS A 542 36.33 -47.66 20.12
C LYS A 542 35.82 -48.04 21.54
N GLN A 543 34.59 -47.62 21.82
CA GLN A 543 33.38 -48.47 21.98
C GLN A 543 33.39 -49.74 22.90
N THR A 544 32.33 -49.86 23.71
CA THR A 544 31.89 -51.03 24.53
C THR A 544 32.67 -51.27 25.84
N SER A 545 32.09 -51.81 26.94
CA SER A 545 30.87 -52.63 27.05
C SER A 545 30.18 -52.64 28.45
N ARG A 546 28.84 -52.79 28.44
CA ARG A 546 27.94 -53.49 29.40
C ARG A 546 27.89 -53.12 30.91
N ILE A 547 26.78 -53.61 31.53
CA ILE A 547 26.45 -53.80 32.97
C ILE A 547 25.83 -52.57 33.71
N ARG A 548 24.78 -52.67 34.55
CA ARG A 548 23.64 -53.64 34.71
C ARG A 548 22.68 -53.16 35.85
N ASN A 549 21.35 -53.12 35.64
CA ASN A 549 20.28 -53.18 36.68
C ASN A 549 20.19 -52.00 37.71
N LYS A 550 19.09 -51.73 38.47
CA LYS A 550 17.69 -52.28 38.55
C LYS A 550 16.75 -51.35 39.37
N HIS A 551 15.44 -51.35 39.03
CA HIS A 551 14.24 -51.16 39.91
C HIS A 551 14.13 -49.85 40.75
N VAL A 552 13.02 -49.41 41.36
CA VAL A 552 11.59 -49.81 41.54
C VAL A 552 10.77 -48.48 41.75
N SER A 553 9.43 -48.32 41.69
CA SER A 553 8.20 -49.11 41.46
C SER A 553 7.32 -48.38 40.42
N GLN A 554 6.12 -48.75 39.94
CA GLN A 554 5.06 -49.75 40.26
C GLN A 554 3.95 -49.34 41.26
N GLU A 555 2.77 -49.01 40.73
CA GLU A 555 1.39 -49.48 41.08
C GLU A 555 0.49 -49.20 39.83
N MET A 556 -0.12 -50.22 39.19
CA MET A 556 -1.51 -50.72 39.31
C MET A 556 -2.61 -49.72 38.85
N GLY A 557 -3.65 -50.09 38.09
CA GLY A 557 -4.09 -51.36 37.44
C GLY A 557 -5.63 -51.31 37.19
N GLU A 558 -6.30 -51.96 36.23
CA GLU A 558 -5.95 -52.88 35.11
C GLU A 558 -6.79 -52.46 33.84
N MET A 559 -7.26 -53.23 32.83
CA MET A 559 -7.36 -54.66 32.43
C MET A 559 -7.44 -54.71 30.87
N ALA A 560 -6.85 -55.69 30.16
CA ALA A 560 -7.44 -56.94 29.59
C ALA A 560 -8.62 -56.79 28.60
N GLY A 561 -8.63 -57.41 27.39
CA GLY A 561 -7.68 -58.30 26.68
C GLY A 561 -7.91 -58.24 25.14
N LEU A 562 -7.49 -59.16 24.25
CA LEU A 562 -7.00 -60.55 24.32
C LEU A 562 -6.13 -60.93 23.06
N THR A 563 -5.30 -61.99 23.17
CA THR A 563 -4.79 -62.93 22.11
C THR A 563 -4.05 -62.40 20.85
N GLU A 564 -2.73 -62.63 20.67
CA GLU A 564 -2.04 -63.79 20.02
C GLU A 564 -1.81 -63.63 18.48
N ALA A 565 -0.72 -64.08 17.82
CA ALA A 565 0.61 -64.57 18.25
C ALA A 565 1.62 -64.64 17.05
N THR A 566 2.90 -64.90 17.37
CA THR A 566 4.02 -65.43 16.52
C THR A 566 4.61 -64.63 15.34
N GLU A 567 5.93 -64.39 15.43
CA GLU A 567 6.92 -64.08 14.36
C GLU A 567 7.60 -65.42 13.88
N PRO A 568 8.77 -65.46 13.17
CA PRO A 568 9.52 -64.48 12.35
C PRO A 568 9.96 -65.07 10.98
N VAL A 569 10.91 -64.43 10.26
CA VAL A 569 12.16 -65.03 9.69
C VAL A 569 13.02 -63.98 8.94
N GLU A 570 14.33 -64.25 8.82
CA GLU A 570 15.39 -63.33 8.37
C GLU A 570 15.67 -63.29 6.84
N THR A 571 16.60 -62.39 6.47
CA THR A 571 17.17 -62.16 5.14
C THR A 571 18.15 -63.26 4.68
N ALA A 572 18.39 -63.38 3.35
CA ALA A 572 19.67 -63.03 2.71
C ALA A 572 19.87 -63.62 1.27
N SER A 573 20.87 -63.06 0.57
CA SER A 573 21.74 -63.73 -0.45
C SER A 573 21.21 -64.04 -1.86
N ALA A 574 21.71 -63.28 -2.87
CA ALA A 574 22.86 -63.68 -3.71
C ALA A 574 22.75 -63.42 -5.25
N GLU A 575 23.91 -63.03 -5.79
CA GLU A 575 24.46 -63.28 -7.14
C GLU A 575 23.91 -62.58 -8.41
N VAL A 576 24.88 -62.20 -9.25
CA VAL A 576 24.77 -61.57 -10.58
C VAL A 576 25.91 -62.12 -11.45
N PRO A 577 25.65 -62.51 -12.70
CA PRO A 577 26.69 -62.60 -13.72
C PRO A 577 26.40 -61.75 -14.97
N ASP A 578 27.21 -60.71 -15.14
CA ASP A 578 27.91 -60.30 -16.38
C ASP A 578 27.30 -60.60 -17.77
N ALA A 579 27.06 -59.53 -18.55
CA ALA A 579 27.56 -59.43 -19.94
C ALA A 579 27.49 -57.98 -20.47
N SER A 580 28.60 -57.50 -21.04
CA SER A 580 28.78 -56.16 -21.63
C SER A 580 27.95 -55.86 -22.90
N LEU A 581 27.71 -54.58 -23.21
CA LEU A 581 28.30 -53.92 -24.42
C LEU A 581 28.09 -52.38 -24.51
N GLY A 582 29.22 -51.67 -24.55
CA GLY A 582 29.51 -50.37 -25.21
C GLY A 582 28.47 -49.23 -25.34
N PHE A 583 28.75 -48.11 -24.67
CA PHE A 583 28.39 -46.74 -25.10
C PHE A 583 29.56 -45.77 -24.86
N GLU A 584 29.62 -44.69 -25.63
CA GLU A 584 30.67 -43.66 -25.55
C GLU A 584 30.44 -42.69 -24.37
N PRO A 585 31.50 -42.13 -23.75
CA PRO A 585 31.36 -41.13 -22.70
C PRO A 585 31.00 -39.76 -23.30
N VAL A 586 29.73 -39.38 -23.20
CA VAL A 586 29.32 -37.98 -23.28
C VAL A 586 29.78 -37.28 -21.99
N GLU A 587 30.42 -36.11 -22.10
CA GLU A 587 30.81 -35.34 -20.92
C GLU A 587 29.57 -34.86 -20.15
N PRO A 588 29.51 -35.01 -18.82
CA PRO A 588 28.36 -34.56 -18.04
C PRO A 588 28.37 -33.04 -17.90
N GLU A 589 27.26 -32.39 -18.26
CA GLU A 589 27.01 -30.99 -17.90
C GLU A 589 27.07 -30.81 -16.37
N GLU A 590 27.63 -29.70 -15.90
CA GLU A 590 27.69 -29.40 -14.47
C GLU A 590 26.28 -29.19 -13.90
N VAL A 591 25.75 -30.20 -13.21
CA VAL A 591 24.51 -30.08 -12.43
C VAL A 591 24.75 -29.18 -11.21
N VAL A 592 24.67 -27.87 -11.43
CA VAL A 592 24.73 -26.85 -10.38
C VAL A 592 23.53 -27.03 -9.43
N ARG A 593 23.78 -27.66 -8.28
CA ARG A 593 22.77 -27.82 -7.22
C ARG A 593 22.45 -26.50 -6.51
N GLY A 594 21.67 -25.64 -7.16
CA GLY A 594 20.80 -24.68 -6.48
C GLY A 594 19.57 -25.40 -5.92
N GLN A 595 19.13 -25.06 -4.71
CA GLN A 595 17.94 -25.67 -4.11
C GLN A 595 16.65 -25.02 -4.61
N SER A 596 15.74 -25.80 -5.18
CA SER A 596 14.31 -25.44 -5.24
C SER A 596 13.67 -25.72 -3.88
N PRO A 597 13.07 -24.72 -3.20
CA PRO A 597 12.22 -24.97 -2.04
C PRO A 597 10.81 -25.38 -2.51
N ALA A 598 10.39 -26.59 -2.14
CA ALA A 598 9.23 -27.31 -2.69
C ALA A 598 9.37 -27.68 -4.19
N GLY A 599 8.55 -28.62 -4.65
CA GLY A 599 8.58 -29.11 -6.03
C GLY A 599 7.92 -28.12 -6.99
N ASP A 600 8.61 -27.81 -8.10
CA ASP A 600 8.04 -27.02 -9.19
C ASP A 600 6.92 -27.84 -9.88
N PRO A 601 5.64 -27.41 -9.84
CA PRO A 601 4.52 -28.20 -10.34
C PRO A 601 4.56 -28.38 -11.87
N LEU A 602 5.36 -27.60 -12.59
CA LEU A 602 5.55 -27.75 -14.04
C LEU A 602 6.56 -28.85 -14.40
N TYR A 603 7.35 -29.33 -13.43
CA TYR A 603 8.50 -30.22 -13.67
C TYR A 603 8.46 -31.55 -12.88
N ASN A 604 7.27 -32.14 -12.66
CA ASN A 604 7.18 -33.56 -12.24
C ASN A 604 7.44 -34.54 -13.41
N LEU A 605 8.43 -34.23 -14.25
CA LEU A 605 8.81 -34.98 -15.45
C LEU A 605 10.02 -35.87 -15.18
N SER A 606 9.82 -36.88 -14.33
CA SER A 606 10.73 -38.03 -14.26
C SER A 606 10.69 -38.79 -15.61
N PRO A 607 11.82 -39.19 -16.22
CA PRO A 607 11.83 -39.89 -17.52
C PRO A 607 11.10 -41.24 -17.54
N GLN A 608 10.82 -41.83 -16.37
CA GLN A 608 10.02 -43.05 -16.22
C GLN A 608 8.51 -42.77 -16.02
N GLY A 609 8.12 -41.51 -15.90
CA GLY A 609 6.79 -41.08 -15.44
C GLY A 609 6.60 -41.26 -13.93
N ASP A 610 5.62 -40.55 -13.38
CA ASP A 610 5.13 -40.78 -12.01
C ASP A 610 3.94 -41.76 -12.07
N PRO A 611 4.07 -43.01 -11.58
CA PRO A 611 2.97 -43.98 -11.58
C PRO A 611 1.84 -43.62 -10.60
N TYR A 612 2.00 -42.58 -9.79
CA TYR A 612 1.01 -42.03 -8.86
C TYR A 612 0.70 -40.54 -9.16
N GLY A 613 0.85 -40.11 -10.41
CA GLY A 613 0.66 -38.71 -10.83
C GLY A 613 -0.63 -38.08 -10.29
N ASN A 614 -0.52 -36.85 -9.78
CA ASN A 614 -1.60 -36.19 -9.03
C ASN A 614 -2.87 -36.03 -9.89
N PRO A 615 -4.03 -36.62 -9.49
CA PRO A 615 -5.29 -36.50 -10.24
C PRO A 615 -5.84 -35.07 -10.33
N GLU A 616 -5.26 -34.10 -9.61
CA GLU A 616 -5.62 -32.68 -9.71
C GLU A 616 -5.04 -32.00 -10.97
N PHE A 617 -4.03 -32.60 -11.62
CA PHE A 617 -3.38 -32.01 -12.81
C PHE A 617 -3.32 -32.99 -13.99
N ASN A 618 -3.70 -32.50 -15.16
CA ASN A 618 -3.62 -33.25 -16.42
C ASN A 618 -2.24 -33.05 -17.06
N ILE A 619 -1.65 -34.12 -17.59
CA ILE A 619 -0.35 -34.07 -18.27
C ILE A 619 -0.53 -33.51 -19.69
N ILE A 620 -0.17 -32.24 -19.89
CA ILE A 620 -0.13 -31.61 -21.23
C ILE A 620 1.33 -31.61 -21.75
N PRO A 621 1.62 -32.17 -22.94
CA PRO A 621 2.93 -32.06 -23.57
C PRO A 621 3.19 -30.62 -24.09
N ASP A 622 4.45 -30.20 -24.06
CA ASP A 622 4.94 -28.85 -24.40
C ASP A 622 4.25 -27.71 -23.61
N GLN A 623 4.69 -27.55 -22.36
CA GLN A 623 4.35 -26.44 -21.47
C GLN A 623 5.53 -25.45 -21.34
N THR A 624 6.28 -25.20 -22.42
CA THR A 624 7.44 -24.29 -22.38
C THR A 624 7.04 -22.88 -21.90
N PRO A 625 7.53 -22.41 -20.74
CA PRO A 625 7.06 -21.16 -20.16
C PRO A 625 7.54 -19.95 -20.97
N GLY A 626 6.63 -19.01 -21.22
CA GLY A 626 6.99 -17.72 -21.79
C GLY A 626 7.72 -16.83 -20.77
N TRP A 627 8.26 -15.71 -21.23
CA TRP A 627 8.94 -14.76 -20.36
C TRP A 627 8.22 -13.42 -20.33
N ILE A 628 8.30 -12.72 -19.20
CA ILE A 628 7.79 -11.35 -19.04
C ILE A 628 8.83 -10.46 -18.40
N ASP A 629 8.89 -9.20 -18.84
CA ASP A 629 9.54 -8.13 -18.09
C ASP A 629 8.49 -7.35 -17.29
N VAL A 630 8.79 -7.06 -16.03
CA VAL A 630 7.90 -6.39 -15.07
C VAL A 630 8.36 -4.95 -14.88
N PHE A 631 7.48 -3.98 -15.18
CA PHE A 631 7.75 -2.56 -15.01
C PHE A 631 6.89 -1.97 -13.89
N PRO A 632 7.37 -1.96 -12.63
CA PRO A 632 6.73 -1.19 -11.56
C PRO A 632 6.92 0.30 -11.83
N GLU A 633 5.85 0.99 -12.21
CA GLU A 633 5.83 2.43 -12.46
C GLU A 633 5.22 3.16 -11.26
N VAL A 634 6.01 4.03 -10.64
CA VAL A 634 5.64 4.78 -9.44
C VAL A 634 5.85 6.28 -9.64
N SER A 635 5.23 7.10 -8.79
CA SER A 635 5.62 8.50 -8.60
C SER A 635 6.22 8.67 -7.21
N GLU A 636 7.35 9.35 -7.07
CA GLU A 636 7.91 9.65 -5.74
C GLU A 636 7.01 10.64 -4.97
N THR A 637 6.96 10.52 -3.64
CA THR A 637 6.23 11.43 -2.75
C THR A 637 7.16 12.08 -1.73
N GLN A 638 6.65 13.07 -0.99
CA GLN A 638 7.36 13.59 0.17
C GLN A 638 7.27 12.57 1.32
N THR A 639 8.42 12.03 1.71
CA THR A 639 8.59 10.96 2.72
C THR A 639 9.03 11.50 4.07
N GLY A 640 9.80 12.59 4.09
CA GLY A 640 10.13 13.38 5.26
C GLY A 640 8.95 14.19 5.80
N ARG A 641 8.56 13.89 7.05
CA ARG A 641 7.47 14.54 7.78
C ARG A 641 7.93 15.06 9.13
N ILE A 642 7.42 16.22 9.52
CA ILE A 642 7.57 16.79 10.85
C ILE A 642 6.19 16.80 11.49
N MET A 643 6.04 16.13 12.63
CA MET A 643 4.78 16.00 13.36
C MET A 643 4.90 16.70 14.71
N PHE A 644 3.92 17.56 14.99
CA PHE A 644 3.73 18.22 16.28
C PHE A 644 2.39 17.76 16.84
N GLY A 645 2.36 17.35 18.11
CA GLY A 645 1.16 16.86 18.76
C GLY A 645 1.14 17.07 20.25
N VAL A 646 -0.04 16.92 20.83
CA VAL A 646 -0.25 16.76 22.27
C VAL A 646 -1.06 15.48 22.45
N GLY A 647 -0.55 14.58 23.28
CA GLY A 647 -1.22 13.38 23.71
C GLY A 647 -1.61 13.47 25.18
N PHE A 648 -2.63 12.72 25.57
CA PHE A 648 -3.01 12.53 26.96
C PHE A 648 -3.51 11.10 27.15
N ASN A 649 -3.01 10.41 28.18
CA ASN A 649 -3.45 9.06 28.53
C ASN A 649 -3.37 8.84 30.05
N SER A 650 -4.08 7.83 30.53
CA SER A 650 -4.23 7.58 31.97
C SER A 650 -2.92 7.18 32.68
N ASP A 651 -1.94 6.67 31.94
CA ASP A 651 -0.78 5.95 32.50
C ASP A 651 0.53 6.76 32.43
N ALA A 652 0.57 7.79 31.58
CA ALA A 652 1.71 8.69 31.36
C ALA A 652 1.33 10.18 31.42
N GLY A 653 0.06 10.50 31.68
CA GLY A 653 -0.41 11.88 31.89
C GLY A 653 -0.50 12.70 30.60
N LEU A 654 0.03 13.93 30.64
CA LEU A 654 0.07 14.87 29.52
C LEU A 654 1.44 14.80 28.84
N LEU A 655 1.42 14.59 27.53
CA LEU A 655 2.60 14.43 26.69
C LEU A 655 2.59 15.45 25.54
N GLY A 656 3.63 16.26 25.40
CA GLY A 656 3.96 16.84 24.11
C GLY A 656 4.53 15.77 23.17
N ASN A 657 4.45 15.97 21.86
CA ASN A 657 5.06 15.07 20.88
C ASN A 657 5.65 15.91 19.74
N PHE A 658 6.94 15.72 19.49
CA PHE A 658 7.67 16.28 18.35
C PHE A 658 8.44 15.15 17.68
N VAL A 659 8.13 14.88 16.41
CA VAL A 659 8.79 13.82 15.63
C VAL A 659 9.24 14.39 14.29
N ILE A 660 10.51 14.17 13.95
CA ILE A 660 11.03 14.24 12.58
C ILE A 660 11.22 12.80 12.13
N ASP A 661 10.53 12.40 11.07
CA ASP A 661 10.54 11.03 10.52
C ASP A 661 10.73 11.11 9.00
N GLU A 662 11.79 10.47 8.49
CA GLU A 662 12.11 10.37 7.06
C GLU A 662 12.28 8.89 6.71
N GLN A 663 11.39 8.41 5.84
CA GLN A 663 11.22 6.98 5.52
C GLN A 663 11.99 6.54 4.27
N ASN A 664 12.56 7.49 3.52
CA ASN A 664 13.40 7.27 2.35
C ASN A 664 14.79 7.90 2.54
N PHE A 665 15.34 7.81 3.74
CA PHE A 665 16.64 8.39 4.07
C PHE A 665 17.78 7.76 3.25
N ASP A 666 18.88 8.49 3.07
CA ASP A 666 20.14 8.01 2.52
C ASP A 666 21.32 8.66 3.26
N LEU A 667 21.92 7.91 4.18
CA LEU A 667 23.07 8.35 4.98
C LEU A 667 24.28 8.74 4.11
N PHE A 668 24.42 8.16 2.91
CA PHE A 668 25.55 8.40 2.01
C PHE A 668 25.32 9.58 1.05
N ARG A 669 24.20 10.29 1.17
CA ARG A 669 23.83 11.43 0.32
C ARG A 669 23.69 12.75 1.09
N PRO A 670 24.78 13.30 1.65
CA PRO A 670 24.76 14.59 2.32
C PRO A 670 24.35 15.74 1.36
N PRO A 671 23.82 16.87 1.87
CA PRO A 671 23.49 18.03 1.07
C PRO A 671 24.72 18.58 0.35
N THR A 672 24.58 18.80 -0.96
CA THR A 672 25.56 19.54 -1.79
C THR A 672 25.38 21.05 -1.66
N SER A 673 24.18 21.50 -1.30
CA SER A 673 23.88 22.91 -1.07
C SER A 673 22.83 23.11 0.04
N PHE A 674 22.75 24.33 0.58
CA PHE A 674 21.70 24.70 1.53
C PHE A 674 20.28 24.66 0.92
N ARG A 675 20.17 24.74 -0.42
CA ARG A 675 18.87 24.55 -1.11
C ARG A 675 18.38 23.11 -0.99
N ASP A 676 19.27 22.13 -0.92
CA ASP A 676 18.91 20.71 -0.83
C ASP A 676 18.19 20.43 0.51
N ILE A 677 18.59 21.15 1.56
CA ILE A 677 17.96 21.16 2.89
C ILE A 677 16.61 21.89 2.83
N LEU A 678 16.57 23.11 2.30
CA LEU A 678 15.33 23.91 2.17
C LEU A 678 14.26 23.23 1.30
N ASN A 679 14.68 22.47 0.28
CA ASN A 679 13.81 21.75 -0.64
C ASN A 679 13.41 20.35 -0.13
N GLY A 680 13.93 19.88 1.01
CA GLY A 680 13.65 18.54 1.53
C GLY A 680 14.13 17.41 0.61
N THR A 681 15.33 17.56 0.02
CA THR A 681 15.96 16.59 -0.91
C THR A 681 17.29 16.03 -0.41
N ALA A 682 17.93 16.70 0.56
CA ALA A 682 19.13 16.22 1.24
C ALA A 682 18.88 14.91 1.99
N TRP A 683 19.86 14.00 2.01
CA TRP A 683 19.80 12.67 2.65
C TRP A 683 18.58 11.83 2.25
N ARG A 684 18.15 11.84 0.98
CA ARG A 684 17.02 11.02 0.50
C ARG A 684 17.39 10.12 -0.68
N GLY A 685 16.90 8.88 -0.66
CA GLY A 685 16.90 7.97 -1.80
C GLY A 685 17.12 6.47 -1.53
N ALA A 686 17.58 6.06 -0.34
CA ALA A 686 18.01 4.67 -0.08
C ALA A 686 16.98 3.82 0.67
N GLY A 687 15.76 4.32 0.93
CA GLY A 687 14.75 3.57 1.67
C GLY A 687 15.09 3.29 3.14
N GLN A 688 16.15 3.94 3.67
CA GLN A 688 16.49 3.90 5.09
C GLN A 688 15.48 4.73 5.88
N GLN A 689 15.33 4.45 7.16
CA GLN A 689 14.43 5.13 8.07
C GLN A 689 15.25 5.93 9.08
N PHE A 690 15.05 7.25 9.13
CA PHE A 690 15.60 8.12 10.16
C PHE A 690 14.47 8.75 10.96
N ARG A 691 14.47 8.55 12.27
CA ARG A 691 13.45 9.10 13.18
C ARG A 691 14.09 9.67 14.44
N LEU A 692 13.87 10.97 14.65
CA LEU A 692 14.13 11.70 15.88
C LEU A 692 12.80 12.02 16.55
N GLU A 693 12.67 11.67 17.83
CA GLU A 693 11.45 11.84 18.62
C GLU A 693 11.77 12.51 19.97
N ALA A 694 10.97 13.50 20.33
CA ALA A 694 10.96 14.14 21.64
C ALA A 694 9.52 14.19 22.17
N VAL A 695 9.29 13.54 23.30
CA VAL A 695 8.01 13.44 24.00
C VAL A 695 8.20 13.98 25.42
N PRO A 696 8.21 15.32 25.62
CA PRO A 696 8.26 15.91 26.95
C PRO A 696 6.90 15.74 27.65
N GLY A 697 6.88 15.31 28.90
CA GLY A 697 5.64 15.02 29.63
C GLY A 697 5.81 14.93 31.14
N ASN A 698 4.68 14.92 31.86
CA ASN A 698 4.66 15.13 33.32
C ASN A 698 4.86 13.85 34.16
N GLN A 699 4.54 12.66 33.64
CA GLN A 699 4.87 11.37 34.28
C GLN A 699 5.89 10.56 33.47
N LEU A 700 5.99 10.82 32.16
CA LEU A 700 6.96 10.25 31.24
C LEU A 700 7.51 11.36 30.36
N SER A 701 8.84 11.48 30.29
CA SER A 701 9.53 12.23 29.24
C SER A 701 10.45 11.29 28.48
N ARG A 702 10.29 11.17 27.15
CA ARG A 702 11.07 10.26 26.29
C ARG A 702 11.72 11.02 25.13
N TYR A 703 13.00 10.75 24.89
CA TYR A 703 13.77 11.26 23.76
C TYR A 703 14.43 10.07 23.07
N THR A 704 14.34 10.00 21.74
CA THR A 704 14.82 8.83 20.98
C THR A 704 15.34 9.27 19.62
N LEU A 705 16.56 8.86 19.30
CA LEU A 705 17.16 8.97 17.98
C LEU A 705 17.30 7.56 17.41
N SER A 706 16.83 7.33 16.19
CA SER A 706 16.89 6.03 15.54
C SER A 706 17.19 6.16 14.06
N TRP A 707 18.07 5.29 13.57
CA TRP A 707 18.34 5.06 12.15
C TRP A 707 18.24 3.57 11.89
N ARG A 708 17.57 3.18 10.81
CA ARG A 708 17.45 1.79 10.38
C ARG A 708 17.64 1.71 8.87
N ASP A 709 18.48 0.77 8.44
CA ASP A 709 18.47 0.27 7.08
C ASP A 709 17.65 -1.03 7.03
N PRO A 710 16.46 -1.06 6.39
CA PRO A 710 15.66 -2.28 6.27
C PRO A 710 16.29 -3.35 5.39
N TYR A 711 17.16 -2.96 4.44
CA TYR A 711 17.78 -3.83 3.44
C TYR A 711 19.28 -3.48 3.33
N PHE A 712 19.98 -3.66 4.43
CA PHE A 712 21.36 -3.24 4.62
C PHE A 712 22.27 -3.85 3.55
N LEU A 713 23.01 -2.99 2.84
CA LEU A 713 23.85 -3.36 1.68
C LEU A 713 23.07 -4.04 0.53
N ASP A 714 21.80 -3.65 0.34
CA ASP A 714 20.86 -4.22 -0.64
C ASP A 714 20.63 -5.74 -0.45
N THR A 715 20.62 -6.19 0.81
CA THR A 715 20.37 -7.59 1.20
C THR A 715 19.10 -7.76 2.04
N ASN A 716 18.67 -9.01 2.28
CA ASN A 716 17.57 -9.33 3.19
C ASN A 716 17.92 -9.17 4.69
N TYR A 717 19.08 -8.60 5.03
CA TYR A 717 19.43 -8.24 6.40
C TYR A 717 19.06 -6.79 6.70
N SER A 718 18.53 -6.51 7.89
CA SER A 718 18.25 -5.15 8.34
C SER A 718 19.17 -4.73 9.50
N LEU A 719 19.78 -3.55 9.43
CA LEU A 719 20.59 -2.98 10.50
C LEU A 719 19.82 -1.83 11.17
N GLY A 720 19.66 -1.87 12.49
CA GLY A 720 19.01 -0.82 13.27
C GLY A 720 19.91 -0.30 14.40
N LEU A 721 20.11 1.01 14.44
CA LEU A 721 20.82 1.73 15.49
C LEU A 721 19.87 2.71 16.17
N SER A 722 19.83 2.69 17.50
CA SER A 722 19.02 3.65 18.27
C SER A 722 19.70 4.06 19.57
N GLY A 723 19.57 5.33 19.92
CA GLY A 723 19.93 5.89 21.22
C GLY A 723 18.70 6.52 21.86
N PHE A 724 18.52 6.32 23.16
CA PHE A 724 17.35 6.80 23.89
C PHE A 724 17.74 7.35 25.26
N TYR A 725 16.96 8.34 25.69
CA TYR A 725 16.95 8.83 27.06
C TYR A 725 15.50 9.01 27.48
N TYR A 726 15.09 8.41 28.59
CA TYR A 726 13.77 8.67 29.16
C TYR A 726 13.81 8.76 30.67
N GLN A 727 12.91 9.57 31.22
CA GLN A 727 12.59 9.62 32.64
C GLN A 727 11.13 9.22 32.81
N ARG A 728 10.85 8.34 33.78
CA ARG A 728 9.49 8.00 34.19
C ARG A 728 9.38 8.03 35.71
N ASN A 729 8.34 8.70 36.18
CA ASN A 729 7.98 8.72 37.58
C ASN A 729 6.93 7.60 37.79
N PHE A 730 7.14 6.72 38.75
CA PHE A 730 6.17 5.70 39.16
C PHE A 730 5.60 6.03 40.55
N LYS A 731 4.67 5.20 41.03
CA LYS A 731 4.13 5.31 42.40
C LYS A 731 5.18 4.98 43.47
N ASP A 732 6.10 4.06 43.16
CA ASP A 732 7.02 3.45 44.12
C ASP A 732 8.49 3.89 44.02
N TRP A 733 8.89 4.44 42.87
CA TRP A 733 10.21 5.06 42.64
C TRP A 733 10.17 5.99 41.41
N ASP A 734 11.15 6.88 41.29
CA ASP A 734 11.45 7.58 40.04
C ASP A 734 12.61 6.88 39.30
N GLU A 735 12.53 6.84 37.97
CA GLU A 735 13.48 6.12 37.11
C GLU A 735 13.95 7.01 35.95
N LYS A 736 15.25 7.00 35.66
CA LYS A 736 15.78 7.46 34.36
C LYS A 736 16.55 6.33 33.69
N ARG A 737 16.46 6.23 32.37
CA ARG A 737 17.32 5.38 31.54
C ARG A 737 17.98 6.18 30.44
N GLY A 738 19.28 5.99 30.26
CA GLY A 738 20.04 6.48 29.11
C GLY A 738 20.81 5.33 28.48
N GLY A 739 20.61 5.07 27.20
CA GLY A 739 21.18 3.87 26.57
C GLY A 739 21.14 3.85 25.05
N GLY A 740 21.68 2.76 24.52
CA GLY A 740 21.69 2.45 23.09
C GLY A 740 21.27 1.01 22.82
N ARG A 741 20.71 0.80 21.63
CA ARG A 741 20.41 -0.53 21.08
C ARG A 741 20.92 -0.63 19.65
N VAL A 742 21.73 -1.67 19.41
CA VAL A 742 22.14 -2.14 18.08
C VAL A 742 21.31 -3.37 17.75
N SER A 743 20.88 -3.54 16.51
CA SER A 743 20.10 -4.71 16.10
C SER A 743 20.39 -5.12 14.66
N VAL A 744 20.51 -6.42 14.44
CA VAL A 744 20.66 -7.05 13.13
C VAL A 744 19.51 -8.03 12.96
N GLY A 745 18.71 -7.85 11.92
CA GLY A 745 17.63 -8.77 11.55
C GLY A 745 17.88 -9.44 10.21
N GLN A 746 17.19 -10.55 9.97
CA GLN A 746 17.12 -11.21 8.67
C GLN A 746 15.65 -11.48 8.34
N GLN A 747 15.23 -11.09 7.15
CA GLN A 747 13.94 -11.46 6.59
C GLN A 747 14.10 -12.75 5.77
N PHE A 748 13.48 -13.84 6.22
CA PHE A 748 13.52 -15.14 5.53
C PHE A 748 12.38 -15.26 4.52
N THR A 749 11.18 -14.78 4.88
CA THR A 749 10.01 -14.75 4.00
C THR A 749 9.29 -13.41 4.14
N PRO A 750 8.29 -13.08 3.30
CA PRO A 750 7.53 -11.84 3.44
C PRO A 750 6.85 -11.63 4.80
N PHE A 751 6.68 -12.71 5.58
CA PHE A 751 5.98 -12.75 6.86
C PHE A 751 6.88 -13.21 8.04
N PHE A 752 7.91 -14.04 7.79
CA PHE A 752 8.81 -14.58 8.81
C PHE A 752 10.16 -13.87 8.85
N SER A 753 10.57 -13.45 10.04
CA SER A 753 11.83 -12.74 10.29
C SER A 753 12.45 -13.12 11.64
N ALA A 754 13.78 -12.96 11.74
CA ALA A 754 14.49 -13.01 13.01
C ALA A 754 15.21 -11.67 13.28
N ASN A 755 15.41 -11.33 14.55
CA ASN A 755 16.18 -10.18 14.99
C ASN A 755 17.04 -10.54 16.22
N VAL A 756 18.33 -10.23 16.13
CA VAL A 756 19.27 -10.21 17.26
C VAL A 756 19.54 -8.76 17.60
N ALA A 757 19.39 -8.38 18.86
CA ALA A 757 19.64 -7.03 19.36
C ALA A 757 20.49 -7.04 20.62
N VAL A 758 21.37 -6.05 20.74
CA VAL A 758 22.16 -5.77 21.94
C VAL A 758 21.69 -4.44 22.51
N ARG A 759 21.24 -4.42 23.77
CA ARG A 759 20.90 -3.20 24.53
C ARG A 759 21.99 -2.96 25.58
N ALA A 760 22.40 -1.72 25.74
CA ALA A 760 23.27 -1.28 26.82
C ALA A 760 22.75 0.07 27.35
N GLU A 761 22.39 0.12 28.63
CA GLU A 761 21.76 1.28 29.25
C GLU A 761 22.15 1.44 30.73
N ASN A 762 22.26 2.69 31.18
CA ASN A 762 22.37 3.02 32.59
C ASN A 762 20.98 3.34 33.14
N VAL A 763 20.56 2.62 34.19
CA VAL A 763 19.28 2.80 34.89
C VAL A 763 19.53 3.48 36.23
N GLU A 764 19.08 4.73 36.38
CA GLU A 764 19.14 5.47 37.64
C GLU A 764 17.78 5.35 38.37
N ILE A 765 17.77 4.66 39.52
CA ILE A 765 16.61 4.52 40.41
C ILE A 765 16.79 5.46 41.61
N PHE A 766 15.81 6.34 41.84
CA PHE A 766 15.84 7.35 42.90
C PHE A 766 14.43 7.61 43.47
N ASN A 767 14.34 8.41 44.54
CA ASN A 767 13.09 8.69 45.26
C ASN A 767 12.22 7.44 45.60
N PRO A 768 12.79 6.34 46.14
CA PRO A 768 12.00 5.16 46.50
C PRO A 768 11.06 5.45 47.69
N ASN A 769 9.87 4.82 47.69
CA ASN A 769 9.01 4.78 48.86
C ASN A 769 9.71 4.08 50.04
N VAL A 770 9.51 4.57 51.27
CA VAL A 770 10.13 4.01 52.49
C VAL A 770 9.07 3.61 53.53
N PRO A 771 9.20 2.45 54.19
CA PRO A 771 10.25 1.43 54.05
C PRO A 771 10.20 0.68 52.70
N ALA A 772 11.37 0.44 52.10
CA ALA A 772 11.51 -0.24 50.81
C ALA A 772 11.83 -1.74 50.97
N PRO A 773 11.34 -2.64 50.10
CA PRO A 773 11.76 -4.04 50.05
C PRO A 773 13.23 -4.16 49.61
N LEU A 774 13.88 -5.28 49.97
CA LEU A 774 15.32 -5.47 49.73
C LEU A 774 15.69 -5.37 48.25
N ILE A 775 14.85 -5.94 47.37
CA ILE A 775 15.02 -5.88 45.91
C ILE A 775 14.94 -4.45 45.34
N LEU A 776 14.20 -3.54 45.99
CA LEU A 776 14.23 -2.12 45.64
C LEU A 776 15.49 -1.46 46.21
N GLN A 777 15.83 -1.70 47.49
CA GLN A 777 17.03 -1.12 48.12
C GLN A 777 18.33 -1.45 47.36
N GLN A 778 18.45 -2.68 46.85
CA GLN A 778 19.61 -3.13 46.06
C GLN A 778 19.71 -2.45 44.69
N ALA A 779 18.58 -1.98 44.13
CA ALA A 779 18.54 -1.32 42.83
C ALA A 779 18.64 0.22 42.91
N VAL A 780 18.63 0.83 44.10
CA VAL A 780 18.74 2.30 44.27
C VAL A 780 20.14 2.79 43.86
N GLY A 781 20.18 3.76 42.95
CA GLY A 781 21.42 4.29 42.37
C GLY A 781 21.49 4.08 40.86
N SER A 782 22.70 4.16 40.31
CA SER A 782 22.97 3.93 38.88
C SER A 782 23.41 2.49 38.64
N ASN A 783 22.64 1.77 37.84
CA ASN A 783 22.83 0.37 37.49
C ASN A 783 23.22 0.26 36.00
N LEU A 784 24.16 -0.63 35.64
CA LEU A 784 24.50 -0.91 34.24
C LEU A 784 23.81 -2.17 33.73
N LEU A 785 22.78 -2.00 32.92
CA LEU A 785 22.10 -3.11 32.25
C LEU A 785 22.67 -3.32 30.85
N SER A 786 23.18 -4.52 30.58
CA SER A 786 23.54 -4.99 29.23
C SER A 786 22.76 -6.26 28.90
N THR A 787 22.04 -6.28 27.77
CA THR A 787 21.23 -7.45 27.36
C THR A 787 21.42 -7.83 25.90
N VAL A 788 21.31 -9.12 25.59
CA VAL A 788 21.23 -9.65 24.21
C VAL A 788 19.88 -10.33 24.04
N ARG A 789 19.05 -9.80 23.14
CA ARG A 789 17.74 -10.33 22.76
C ARG A 789 17.81 -11.02 21.40
N ILE A 790 17.42 -12.28 21.33
CA ILE A 790 17.11 -13.00 20.11
C ILE A 790 15.59 -13.09 20.01
N SER A 791 15.03 -12.83 18.83
CA SER A 791 13.59 -12.86 18.60
C SER A 791 13.26 -13.36 17.20
N VAL A 792 12.17 -14.12 17.08
CA VAL A 792 11.58 -14.56 15.82
C VAL A 792 10.13 -14.11 15.77
N ALA A 793 9.70 -13.61 14.62
CA ALA A 793 8.36 -13.08 14.43
C ALA A 793 7.74 -13.56 13.12
N HIS A 794 6.44 -13.87 13.17
CA HIS A 794 5.60 -14.20 12.03
C HIS A 794 4.40 -13.25 12.00
N ASP A 795 4.37 -12.33 11.04
CA ASP A 795 3.34 -11.30 10.90
C ASP A 795 2.63 -11.40 9.54
N THR A 796 1.33 -11.71 9.55
CA THR A 796 0.46 -11.84 8.37
C THR A 796 -0.64 -10.79 8.34
N ARG A 797 -0.62 -9.81 9.25
CA ARG A 797 -1.70 -8.83 9.40
C ARG A 797 -1.84 -7.92 8.17
N ASP A 798 -3.08 -7.60 7.84
CA ASP A 798 -3.46 -6.62 6.82
C ASP A 798 -2.97 -5.19 7.17
N SER A 799 -2.92 -4.86 8.46
CA SER A 799 -2.51 -3.54 8.96
C SER A 799 -1.77 -3.64 10.30
N THR A 800 -0.64 -2.95 10.43
CA THR A 800 0.14 -2.95 11.67
C THR A 800 -0.50 -2.14 12.80
N PHE A 801 -1.32 -1.13 12.47
CA PHE A 801 -1.94 -0.18 13.40
C PHE A 801 -3.42 -0.47 13.70
N LEU A 802 -4.15 -0.99 12.72
CA LEU A 802 -5.59 -1.25 12.80
C LEU A 802 -5.91 -2.52 12.01
N ALA A 803 -5.33 -3.64 12.45
CA ALA A 803 -5.56 -4.95 11.83
C ALA A 803 -7.05 -5.31 11.82
N THR A 804 -7.49 -5.91 10.74
CA THR A 804 -8.83 -6.51 10.59
C THR A 804 -8.75 -8.02 10.44
N GLU A 805 -7.65 -8.52 9.85
CA GLU A 805 -7.40 -9.93 9.54
C GLU A 805 -5.92 -10.32 9.76
N GLY A 806 -5.66 -11.62 9.78
CA GLY A 806 -4.32 -12.18 9.95
C GLY A 806 -3.85 -12.23 11.41
N HIS A 807 -2.57 -12.52 11.60
CA HIS A 807 -2.00 -12.80 12.92
C HIS A 807 -0.58 -12.25 13.08
N TYR A 808 -0.21 -12.02 14.34
CA TYR A 808 1.14 -11.70 14.79
C TYR A 808 1.55 -12.71 15.86
N LEU A 809 2.66 -13.39 15.65
CA LEU A 809 3.31 -14.25 16.64
C LEU A 809 4.74 -13.75 16.82
N GLU A 810 5.17 -13.52 18.06
CA GLU A 810 6.57 -13.27 18.42
C GLU A 810 6.99 -14.24 19.52
N ALA A 811 8.17 -14.84 19.36
CA ALA A 811 8.87 -15.54 20.43
C ALA A 811 10.27 -14.95 20.60
N ALA A 812 10.64 -14.60 21.83
CA ALA A 812 11.90 -13.95 22.15
C ALA A 812 12.56 -14.53 23.40
N TYR A 813 13.90 -14.54 23.37
CA TYR A 813 14.78 -14.84 24.49
C TYR A 813 15.71 -13.65 24.70
N GLU A 814 15.76 -13.11 25.90
CA GLU A 814 16.68 -12.04 26.28
C GLU A 814 17.57 -12.50 27.44
N GLN A 815 18.87 -12.28 27.33
CA GLN A 815 19.85 -12.58 28.38
C GLN A 815 20.44 -11.28 28.91
N GLY A 816 20.29 -11.03 30.21
CA GLY A 816 21.02 -10.01 30.95
C GLY A 816 22.45 -10.46 31.29
N PHE A 817 23.36 -9.49 31.30
CA PHE A 817 24.77 -9.64 31.64
C PHE A 817 25.28 -8.40 32.40
N GLY A 818 26.33 -8.60 33.21
CA GLY A 818 27.05 -7.52 33.87
C GLY A 818 26.73 -7.51 35.36
N GLU A 819 26.04 -6.46 35.81
CA GLU A 819 25.62 -6.29 37.20
C GLU A 819 24.48 -7.23 37.59
N PHE A 820 23.63 -7.59 36.63
CA PHE A 820 22.53 -8.56 36.77
C PHE A 820 22.61 -9.59 35.64
N THR A 821 22.42 -10.87 35.95
CA THR A 821 22.56 -12.00 35.02
C THR A 821 21.32 -12.90 35.06
N TYR A 822 20.23 -12.41 34.46
CA TYR A 822 18.96 -13.13 34.36
C TYR A 822 18.64 -13.54 32.92
N PRO A 823 18.07 -14.74 32.68
CA PRO A 823 17.37 -15.06 31.45
C PRO A 823 15.94 -14.50 31.49
N ARG A 824 15.41 -14.12 30.33
CA ARG A 824 14.04 -13.68 30.11
C ARG A 824 13.48 -14.31 28.83
N VAL A 825 12.22 -14.73 28.86
CA VAL A 825 11.47 -15.25 27.71
C VAL A 825 10.20 -14.41 27.57
N ASP A 826 9.89 -13.97 26.35
CA ASP A 826 8.63 -13.32 26.01
C ASP A 826 8.00 -14.05 24.82
N LEU A 827 6.71 -14.40 24.94
CA LEU A 827 5.86 -14.95 23.89
C LEU A 827 4.64 -14.04 23.74
N GLU A 828 4.38 -13.53 22.53
CA GLU A 828 3.14 -12.82 22.22
C GLU A 828 2.44 -13.44 21.01
N GLY A 829 1.11 -13.58 21.12
CA GLY A 829 0.23 -13.92 20.01
C GLY A 829 -0.94 -12.95 19.91
N ARG A 830 -1.26 -12.51 18.68
CA ARG A 830 -2.44 -11.72 18.35
C ARG A 830 -3.07 -12.29 17.08
N GLN A 831 -4.36 -12.58 17.12
CA GLN A 831 -5.13 -13.10 15.99
C GLN A 831 -6.32 -12.18 15.76
N TYR A 832 -6.56 -11.82 14.49
CA TYR A 832 -7.67 -10.96 14.06
C TYR A 832 -8.57 -11.73 13.09
N TYR A 833 -9.88 -11.53 13.22
CA TYR A 833 -10.90 -12.12 12.36
C TYR A 833 -11.96 -11.06 12.02
N THR A 834 -12.16 -10.76 10.73
CA THR A 834 -13.38 -10.07 10.28
C THR A 834 -14.54 -11.05 10.34
N LEU A 835 -15.46 -10.85 11.28
CA LEU A 835 -16.66 -11.68 11.45
C LEU A 835 -17.82 -11.24 10.55
N ARG A 836 -17.78 -10.00 10.06
CA ARG A 836 -18.77 -9.43 9.13
C ARG A 836 -18.22 -8.17 8.48
N GLU A 837 -18.51 -8.02 7.19
CA GLU A 837 -18.26 -6.83 6.39
C GLU A 837 -19.54 -6.45 5.61
N ARG A 838 -19.60 -5.24 5.03
CA ARG A 838 -20.62 -4.83 4.07
C ARG A 838 -20.00 -4.78 2.67
N ALA A 839 -20.80 -5.02 1.64
CA ALA A 839 -20.35 -5.06 0.24
C ALA A 839 -19.68 -3.78 -0.31
N ASP A 840 -19.62 -2.69 0.46
CA ASP A 840 -18.85 -1.47 0.13
C ASP A 840 -17.43 -1.45 0.74
N GLY A 841 -16.99 -2.53 1.39
CA GLY A 841 -15.69 -2.63 2.07
C GLY A 841 -15.64 -1.92 3.43
N PHE A 842 -16.81 -1.55 3.99
CA PHE A 842 -16.94 -0.84 5.26
C PHE A 842 -17.85 -1.58 6.24
N GLY A 843 -17.84 -1.10 7.48
CA GLY A 843 -18.62 -1.68 8.57
C GLY A 843 -18.03 -2.98 9.11
N LYS A 844 -16.69 -3.14 9.07
CA LYS A 844 -16.03 -4.36 9.54
C LYS A 844 -16.28 -4.59 11.04
N HIS A 845 -16.86 -5.74 11.36
CA HIS A 845 -16.94 -6.30 12.72
C HIS A 845 -15.74 -7.22 12.91
N ILE A 846 -14.89 -6.92 13.89
CA ILE A 846 -13.58 -7.56 14.06
C ILE A 846 -13.50 -8.19 15.45
N LEU A 847 -13.20 -9.49 15.50
CA LEU A 847 -12.83 -10.20 16.72
C LEU A 847 -11.30 -10.27 16.80
N THR A 848 -10.75 -9.85 17.93
CA THR A 848 -9.33 -9.94 18.25
C THR A 848 -9.15 -10.88 19.44
N VAL A 849 -8.20 -11.81 19.34
CA VAL A 849 -7.73 -12.62 20.46
C VAL A 849 -6.25 -12.32 20.66
N ARG A 850 -5.86 -12.02 21.91
CA ARG A 850 -4.47 -11.78 22.31
C ARG A 850 -4.09 -12.73 23.44
N GLY A 851 -2.87 -13.25 23.39
CA GLY A 851 -2.18 -13.86 24.52
C GLY A 851 -0.76 -13.30 24.64
N GLN A 852 -0.30 -13.11 25.88
CA GLN A 852 1.09 -12.78 26.20
C GLN A 852 1.54 -13.67 27.37
N MET A 853 2.72 -14.28 27.26
CA MET A 853 3.38 -14.97 28.36
C MET A 853 4.82 -14.47 28.46
N SER A 854 5.24 -14.09 29.67
CA SER A 854 6.60 -13.64 29.95
C SER A 854 7.13 -14.35 31.19
N TYR A 855 8.39 -14.77 31.15
CA TYR A 855 9.12 -15.35 32.27
C TYR A 855 10.49 -14.68 32.42
N THR A 856 10.98 -14.48 33.64
CA THR A 856 12.31 -13.91 33.92
C THR A 856 12.89 -14.47 35.22
N GLY A 857 14.19 -14.74 35.26
CA GLY A 857 14.84 -15.49 36.35
C GLY A 857 15.03 -14.76 37.68
N ASP A 858 15.62 -15.44 38.67
CA ASP A 858 15.74 -14.93 40.04
C ASP A 858 16.52 -13.62 40.18
N ASP A 859 17.63 -13.47 39.45
CA ASP A 859 18.50 -12.30 39.44
C ASP A 859 17.95 -11.12 38.60
N THR A 860 16.62 -11.08 38.37
CA THR A 860 15.99 -9.97 37.63
C THR A 860 15.76 -8.77 38.55
N PRO A 861 16.35 -7.60 38.28
CA PRO A 861 16.15 -6.41 39.10
C PRO A 861 14.71 -5.88 39.00
N ILE A 862 14.27 -5.14 40.01
CA ILE A 862 12.87 -4.62 40.12
C ILE A 862 12.42 -3.81 38.91
N PHE A 863 13.34 -3.18 38.18
CA PHE A 863 13.08 -2.39 36.97
C PHE A 863 13.00 -3.22 35.67
N GLU A 864 13.26 -4.53 35.70
CA GLU A 864 13.06 -5.47 34.58
C GLU A 864 12.04 -6.58 34.88
N ARG A 865 11.55 -6.68 36.12
CA ARG A 865 10.44 -7.55 36.53
C ARG A 865 9.14 -7.23 35.78
N LEU A 866 8.18 -8.16 35.85
CA LEU A 866 6.95 -8.16 35.05
C LEU A 866 5.79 -7.51 35.83
N PHE A 867 4.97 -6.70 35.16
CA PHE A 867 3.86 -5.93 35.74
C PHE A 867 2.69 -5.85 34.75
N ALA A 868 1.46 -5.85 35.25
CA ALA A 868 0.25 -5.66 34.46
C ALA A 868 -0.64 -4.52 35.01
N GLY A 869 -1.68 -4.18 34.26
CA GLY A 869 -2.58 -3.06 34.56
C GLY A 869 -2.26 -1.79 33.77
N GLY A 870 -3.26 -0.93 33.59
CA GLY A 870 -3.24 0.22 32.69
C GLY A 870 -4.01 -0.04 31.38
N TYR A 871 -4.03 0.92 30.47
CA TYR A 871 -4.87 0.85 29.26
C TYR A 871 -4.32 -0.08 28.16
N GLN A 872 -3.05 -0.48 28.24
CA GLN A 872 -2.38 -1.28 27.20
C GLN A 872 -2.33 -2.79 27.48
N THR A 873 -2.30 -3.21 28.75
CA THR A 873 -2.00 -4.60 29.15
C THR A 873 -3.17 -5.29 29.85
N PHE A 874 -3.83 -4.63 30.80
CA PHE A 874 -4.92 -5.21 31.57
C PHE A 874 -5.88 -4.11 32.06
N ARG A 875 -6.96 -3.88 31.32
CA ARG A 875 -7.90 -2.80 31.60
C ARG A 875 -8.77 -3.12 32.82
N GLY A 876 -9.16 -2.09 33.55
CA GLY A 876 -9.88 -2.20 34.83
C GLY A 876 -8.96 -2.08 36.04
N PHE A 877 -7.65 -2.23 35.83
CA PHE A 877 -6.60 -2.03 36.83
C PHE A 877 -5.75 -0.80 36.49
N GLN A 878 -5.18 -0.17 37.51
CA GLN A 878 -4.23 0.93 37.39
C GLN A 878 -2.93 0.46 36.73
N PHE A 879 -2.19 1.37 36.10
CA PHE A 879 -0.88 1.08 35.53
C PHE A 879 0.09 0.49 36.57
N ARG A 880 0.62 -0.72 36.32
CA ARG A 880 1.39 -1.57 37.25
C ARG A 880 0.63 -2.03 38.51
N GLY A 881 -0.68 -1.80 38.58
CA GLY A 881 -1.55 -2.14 39.70
C GLY A 881 -1.96 -3.62 39.80
N VAL A 882 -1.49 -4.47 38.89
CA VAL A 882 -1.48 -5.93 39.02
C VAL A 882 -0.03 -6.39 39.11
N SER A 883 0.38 -6.75 40.32
CA SER A 883 1.78 -6.99 40.70
C SER A 883 1.83 -7.66 42.08
N PRO A 884 2.75 -8.59 42.35
CA PRO A 884 3.13 -8.95 43.72
C PRO A 884 3.58 -7.70 44.51
N VAL A 885 3.20 -7.63 45.79
CA VAL A 885 3.48 -6.49 46.68
C VAL A 885 4.27 -6.94 47.91
N GLU A 886 5.34 -6.24 48.23
CA GLU A 886 6.17 -6.47 49.43
C GLU A 886 6.33 -5.16 50.21
N MET A 887 6.04 -5.18 51.52
CA MET A 887 6.04 -4.02 52.42
C MET A 887 5.25 -2.78 51.93
N GLY A 888 4.31 -2.97 50.99
CA GLY A 888 3.48 -1.91 50.39
C GLY A 888 4.02 -1.37 49.06
N THR A 889 5.15 -1.88 48.57
CA THR A 889 5.75 -1.57 47.27
C THR A 889 5.40 -2.63 46.23
N SER A 890 5.10 -2.21 45.01
CA SER A 890 4.85 -3.08 43.86
C SER A 890 6.19 -3.64 43.33
N ILE A 891 6.52 -4.90 43.63
CA ILE A 891 7.82 -5.50 43.27
C ILE A 891 7.86 -6.19 41.90
N GLY A 892 6.69 -6.52 41.33
CA GLY A 892 6.58 -7.22 40.04
C GLY A 892 6.84 -8.72 40.16
N GLY A 893 6.34 -9.47 39.17
CA GLY A 893 6.49 -10.92 39.08
C GLY A 893 7.72 -11.36 38.29
N GLN A 894 8.07 -12.64 38.45
CA GLN A 894 8.94 -13.39 37.54
C GLN A 894 8.14 -14.04 36.40
N TRP A 895 6.85 -14.28 36.61
CA TRP A 895 5.91 -14.86 35.65
C TRP A 895 4.77 -13.90 35.37
N LEU A 896 4.37 -13.79 34.11
CA LEU A 896 3.20 -13.04 33.65
C LEU A 896 2.53 -13.86 32.56
N ALA A 897 1.21 -14.04 32.67
CA ALA A 897 0.40 -14.67 31.64
C ALA A 897 -0.92 -13.90 31.50
N LEU A 898 -1.08 -13.21 30.38
CA LEU A 898 -2.23 -12.36 30.08
C LEU A 898 -2.95 -12.86 28.82
N GLY A 899 -4.28 -12.78 28.83
CA GLY A 899 -5.15 -13.00 27.69
C GLY A 899 -6.15 -11.84 27.55
N SER A 900 -6.57 -11.58 26.32
CA SER A 900 -7.64 -10.61 26.04
C SER A 900 -8.44 -11.04 24.82
N VAL A 901 -9.76 -10.91 24.91
CA VAL A 901 -10.69 -11.10 23.80
C VAL A 901 -11.44 -9.80 23.61
N GLU A 902 -11.32 -9.19 22.42
CA GLU A 902 -11.90 -7.89 22.07
C GLU A 902 -12.74 -8.00 20.81
N TYR A 903 -14.01 -7.56 20.88
CA TYR A 903 -14.92 -7.45 19.75
C TYR A 903 -15.19 -5.98 19.44
N MET A 904 -14.77 -5.55 18.25
CA MET A 904 -14.91 -4.19 17.74
C MET A 904 -15.92 -4.13 16.59
N PHE A 905 -16.81 -3.14 16.59
CA PHE A 905 -17.91 -3.01 15.62
C PHE A 905 -18.16 -1.54 15.24
N PRO A 906 -18.66 -1.24 14.03
CA PRO A 906 -18.97 0.12 13.62
C PRO A 906 -20.14 0.71 14.42
N LEU A 907 -19.97 1.93 14.95
CA LEU A 907 -21.08 2.75 15.48
C LEU A 907 -21.59 3.78 14.46
N LEU A 908 -20.77 4.12 13.46
CA LEU A 908 -21.14 4.96 12.32
C LEU A 908 -20.85 4.25 11.00
N ALA A 909 -21.68 4.52 9.98
CA ALA A 909 -21.57 3.89 8.66
C ALA A 909 -20.25 4.18 7.91
N ASN A 910 -19.51 5.21 8.34
CA ASN A 910 -18.20 5.65 7.83
C ASN A 910 -17.03 5.31 8.77
N GLU A 911 -17.24 4.40 9.73
CA GLU A 911 -16.24 3.83 10.66
C GLU A 911 -15.43 4.77 11.56
N MET A 912 -15.56 6.10 11.44
CA MET A 912 -14.81 7.06 12.26
C MET A 912 -15.06 6.88 13.77
N VAL A 913 -16.17 6.23 14.14
CA VAL A 913 -16.46 5.79 15.50
C VAL A 913 -16.80 4.29 15.47
N ARG A 914 -16.05 3.49 16.23
CA ARG A 914 -16.29 2.07 16.47
C ARG A 914 -16.55 1.84 17.96
N GLY A 915 -17.50 0.97 18.28
CA GLY A 915 -17.75 0.45 19.62
C GLY A 915 -16.90 -0.79 19.87
N VAL A 916 -16.62 -1.06 21.14
CA VAL A 916 -15.79 -2.18 21.58
C VAL A 916 -16.43 -2.83 22.81
N VAL A 917 -16.38 -4.15 22.88
CA VAL A 917 -16.61 -4.94 24.10
C VAL A 917 -15.42 -5.89 24.26
N PHE A 918 -14.88 -6.02 25.47
CA PHE A 918 -13.70 -6.84 25.73
C PHE A 918 -13.75 -7.52 27.09
N SER A 919 -12.94 -8.57 27.24
CA SER A 919 -12.55 -9.11 28.54
C SER A 919 -11.04 -9.35 28.54
N ASP A 920 -10.38 -8.83 29.57
CA ASP A 920 -8.95 -9.04 29.83
C ASP A 920 -8.82 -9.94 31.06
N PHE A 921 -7.87 -10.87 31.07
CA PHE A 921 -7.69 -11.86 32.14
C PHE A 921 -6.24 -12.34 32.24
N GLY A 922 -5.84 -12.85 33.41
CA GLY A 922 -4.48 -13.36 33.59
C GLY A 922 -3.90 -13.17 34.99
N THR A 923 -2.59 -13.38 35.11
CA THR A 923 -1.87 -13.28 36.38
C THR A 923 -0.48 -12.66 36.21
N VAL A 924 0.09 -12.19 37.33
CA VAL A 924 1.48 -11.78 37.51
C VAL A 924 1.94 -12.32 38.87
N GLU A 925 2.86 -13.29 38.86
CA GLU A 925 3.25 -14.08 40.03
C GLU A 925 4.79 -14.20 40.15
N ASN A 926 5.28 -14.60 41.32
CA ASN A 926 6.69 -14.95 41.51
C ASN A 926 7.03 -16.37 41.04
N ASP A 927 6.05 -17.28 41.01
CA ASP A 927 6.21 -18.64 40.47
C ASP A 927 5.56 -18.75 39.08
N VAL A 928 5.97 -19.74 38.27
CA VAL A 928 5.22 -20.15 37.07
C VAL A 928 3.94 -20.87 37.49
N ALA A 929 2.89 -20.10 37.74
CA ALA A 929 1.62 -20.56 38.29
C ALA A 929 0.43 -19.67 37.84
N PHE A 930 -0.76 -20.03 38.28
CA PHE A 930 -2.03 -19.32 38.03
C PHE A 930 -2.88 -19.34 39.31
N LYS A 931 -2.30 -18.91 40.44
CA LYS A 931 -2.96 -18.86 41.75
C LYS A 931 -3.83 -17.61 41.85
N ASP A 932 -3.23 -16.46 41.55
CA ASP A 932 -3.78 -15.14 41.83
C ASP A 932 -4.45 -14.60 40.55
N PHE A 933 -5.39 -15.36 39.98
CA PHE A 933 -5.95 -15.09 38.65
C PHE A 933 -6.94 -13.91 38.66
N ARG A 934 -6.60 -12.83 37.96
CA ARG A 934 -7.48 -11.68 37.73
C ARG A 934 -8.29 -11.83 36.45
N ALA A 935 -9.43 -11.16 36.41
CA ALA A 935 -10.24 -10.98 35.22
C ALA A 935 -11.00 -9.66 35.27
N SER A 936 -11.25 -9.04 34.12
CA SER A 936 -12.12 -7.88 33.96
C SER A 936 -13.00 -8.02 32.71
N ILE A 937 -14.10 -7.29 32.69
CA ILE A 937 -14.96 -7.14 31.50
C ILE A 937 -15.21 -5.65 31.26
N GLY A 938 -15.25 -5.23 30.00
CA GLY A 938 -15.37 -3.82 29.67
C GLY A 938 -15.99 -3.53 28.31
N THR A 939 -16.25 -2.25 28.10
CA THR A 939 -16.72 -1.69 26.84
C THR A 939 -16.06 -0.34 26.60
N GLY A 940 -15.93 0.04 25.34
CA GLY A 940 -15.24 1.25 24.98
C GLY A 940 -15.62 1.79 23.62
N VAL A 941 -15.04 2.94 23.30
CA VAL A 941 -15.18 3.63 22.03
C VAL A 941 -13.80 3.82 21.42
N ARG A 942 -13.70 3.67 20.11
CA ARG A 942 -12.55 4.02 19.28
C ARG A 942 -12.97 5.13 18.33
N VAL A 943 -12.30 6.27 18.37
CA VAL A 943 -12.58 7.40 17.45
C VAL A 943 -11.36 7.66 16.57
N THR A 944 -11.48 7.31 15.29
CA THR A 944 -10.46 7.56 14.27
C THR A 944 -10.67 8.96 13.70
N ILE A 945 -9.70 9.85 13.94
CA ILE A 945 -9.70 11.22 13.41
C ILE A 945 -8.56 11.30 12.39
N PRO A 946 -8.82 11.32 11.07
CA PRO A 946 -7.76 11.21 10.05
C PRO A 946 -6.64 12.25 10.16
N MET A 947 -6.94 13.44 10.68
CA MET A 947 -5.97 14.53 10.91
C MET A 947 -5.04 14.30 12.11
N LEU A 948 -5.34 13.33 12.98
CA LEU A 948 -4.52 12.94 14.14
C LEU A 948 -3.74 11.63 13.91
N GLY A 949 -3.66 11.16 12.66
CA GLY A 949 -2.94 9.95 12.28
C GLY A 949 -3.78 8.67 12.39
N PRO A 950 -3.15 7.48 12.23
CA PRO A 950 -3.85 6.20 12.11
C PRO A 950 -4.31 5.59 13.45
N ALA A 951 -3.83 6.12 14.60
CA ALA A 951 -4.18 5.59 15.91
C ALA A 951 -5.50 6.21 16.41
N PRO A 952 -6.57 5.42 16.64
CA PRO A 952 -7.82 5.95 17.17
C PRO A 952 -7.71 6.35 18.63
N LEU A 953 -8.33 7.47 19.01
CA LEU A 953 -8.66 7.80 20.40
C LEU A 953 -9.37 6.60 21.04
N ALA A 954 -8.89 6.12 22.18
CA ALA A 954 -9.57 5.09 22.96
C ALA A 954 -10.14 5.68 24.25
N LEU A 955 -11.37 5.30 24.56
CA LEU A 955 -12.06 5.54 25.83
C LEU A 955 -12.62 4.19 26.27
N ASP A 956 -12.12 3.63 27.37
CA ASP A 956 -12.46 2.29 27.86
C ASP A 956 -13.00 2.35 29.29
N PHE A 957 -14.12 1.66 29.51
CA PHE A 957 -14.71 1.39 30.83
C PHE A 957 -14.58 -0.10 31.11
N ALA A 958 -13.85 -0.48 32.16
CA ALA A 958 -13.55 -1.87 32.49
C ALA A 958 -13.78 -2.13 33.98
N PHE A 959 -14.42 -3.24 34.29
CA PHE A 959 -14.83 -3.62 35.63
C PHE A 959 -14.12 -4.90 36.03
N PRO A 960 -13.23 -4.88 37.04
CA PRO A 960 -12.65 -6.09 37.62
C PRO A 960 -13.72 -7.04 38.14
N LEU A 961 -13.62 -8.30 37.74
CA LEU A 961 -14.48 -9.42 38.15
C LEU A 961 -13.75 -10.33 39.16
N ALA A 962 -12.44 -10.52 38.96
CA ALA A 962 -11.54 -11.20 39.89
C ALA A 962 -10.29 -10.33 40.09
N LYS A 963 -9.87 -10.17 41.35
CA LYS A 963 -8.83 -9.25 41.82
C LYS A 963 -8.33 -9.70 43.19
N GLU A 964 -7.10 -9.35 43.53
CA GLU A 964 -6.54 -9.52 44.87
C GLU A 964 -6.77 -8.30 45.77
N SER A 965 -6.60 -8.48 47.08
CA SER A 965 -6.83 -7.41 48.08
C SER A 965 -5.83 -6.25 48.01
N PHE A 966 -4.74 -6.42 47.25
CA PHE A 966 -3.68 -5.44 47.04
C PHE A 966 -3.65 -4.86 45.61
N ASP A 967 -4.55 -5.30 44.73
CA ASP A 967 -4.64 -4.76 43.37
C ASP A 967 -5.25 -3.34 43.36
N GLU A 968 -4.72 -2.46 42.51
CA GLU A 968 -5.25 -1.10 42.35
C GLU A 968 -6.17 -1.00 41.14
N GLU A 969 -7.43 -0.60 41.35
CA GLU A 969 -8.44 -0.49 40.30
C GLU A 969 -8.37 0.82 39.50
N ARG A 970 -8.79 0.74 38.23
CA ARG A 970 -9.00 1.89 37.33
C ARG A 970 -10.12 1.58 36.35
N ILE A 971 -11.34 1.94 36.76
CA ILE A 971 -12.56 1.65 35.97
C ILE A 971 -12.57 2.38 34.62
N PHE A 972 -12.10 3.63 34.57
CA PHE A 972 -12.06 4.42 33.34
C PHE A 972 -10.61 4.70 32.91
N SER A 973 -10.32 4.34 31.66
CA SER A 973 -9.01 4.51 31.01
C SER A 973 -9.15 5.17 29.63
N PHE A 974 -8.18 5.96 29.23
CA PHE A 974 -8.18 6.67 27.95
C PHE A 974 -6.79 6.78 27.32
N SER A 975 -6.75 6.83 25.98
CA SER A 975 -5.53 7.13 25.21
C SER A 975 -5.82 8.05 24.04
N ALA A 976 -5.22 9.24 24.03
CA ALA A 976 -5.28 10.21 22.94
C ALA A 976 -3.86 10.63 22.52
N GLY A 977 -3.61 10.80 21.21
CA GLY A 977 -2.37 11.35 20.67
C GLY A 977 -1.68 10.45 19.64
N PHE A 978 -0.59 10.99 19.07
CA PHE A 978 0.15 10.38 17.96
C PHE A 978 1.07 9.21 18.38
N SER A 979 1.37 9.09 19.67
CA SER A 979 2.18 8.00 20.25
C SER A 979 1.31 7.04 21.05
N ARG A 980 1.35 5.76 20.67
CA ARG A 980 1.00 4.60 21.51
C ARG A 980 2.27 3.86 21.90
#